data_AF-A0A9E4AIV1-F1
#
_entry.id   AF-A0A9E4AIV1-F1
#
_cell.length_a   1.000
_cell.length_b   1.000
_cell.length_c   1.000
_cell.angle_alpha   90.00
_cell.angle_beta   90.00
_cell.angle_gamma   90.00
#
_symmetry.space_group_name_H-M   'P 1'
#
loop_
_entity.id
_entity.type
_entity.pdbx_description
1 polymer ?
#
loop_
_entity_poly.entity_id
_entity_poly.type
_entity_poly.pdbx_seq_one_letter_code
_entity_poly.pdbx_strand_id
1 'polypeptide(L)'
;MKSFYIPIFLFFVSFLSVANALPPDAELQNAIQTARKFTHLKSRYTPNEITECATDSFVTLAKNWQNLPSKYRQELKPIFLRPGLPGSFFGDIELSEHFNTPHFRLHYTRIGPHAPPLEDFHPRNGVPDYIDLCADAMERSYHVQIDLMGFKKPYIDFWAAQNGGNHKMDVYLFTFPALGITTADWFEGRVLSTALTVAPYFMINSRIYDYVGKAEGIRYLETTCAHEFLHGIQFGYNAYMPTWFMEASATWIEVMTYDGGVIDDGDTLHDPDELNETNSYNYYIHQLRRWFLIPDISLESRIGDHEYGSVIWSLYMAQRFGYDIIRQFFVNATDGSYREMGNFYDVFIDNGTTLAEAFKTFTVWNYFTHTRAYTNRELPGYRNADRFPPVAIHPNDVHTHYPIRADFNSEAMPEHFSCRYIVFRPTEIMPEFAVKIDGADLAPIDMRNLTQTDQTRIQAELNRHTFIGLRGWAAKFIVKKRNGSTEIREAFTYQRSQEAQMTFSDFGGDIQEITLILINMHPDVEQVIIPGGTFGGSVSYMAGAPPKEQLSNAQVSQGIRGPVIKWTVDNPTDIREVVIVRKRYELESETDVPQPFQNSDAVLAARDSDGNGIPENDIAIVGRVDVTQTQFEDTTVFQDIDLEFTDPNDVHYYYAVVPVNAIGIMGNPSIVPDSITPITDTANEAPAFFITTQPHHTGEWHVEVQSTRPLQSAPQLLVESPNRDNYTVILTQESETKWRGTLRTNGFPLTGIYLYKISGKTPSGIMGNQIWQGRIFNYVANNTNRNVSVSPNPLRAAQGSQHLTFYPRGLKVEIYDILGNRIKVINNASNWDCTNQRGEKVCAGLYFFRATDGNGFQSTGKFSVVK
;
A
#
# COMPACT_ATOMS: atom_id res chain seq x y z
N MET A 1 -73.10 -5.66 -26.28
CA MET A 1 -73.50 -5.40 -24.88
C MET A 1 -72.45 -6.03 -23.96
N LYS A 2 -71.65 -5.16 -23.35
CA LYS A 2 -70.69 -5.31 -22.22
C LYS A 2 -69.88 -6.61 -22.07
N SER A 3 -68.64 -6.56 -22.57
CA SER A 3 -67.49 -7.33 -22.08
C SER A 3 -67.26 -7.07 -20.58
N PHE A 4 -67.16 -8.14 -19.78
CA PHE A 4 -66.63 -8.06 -18.42
C PHE A 4 -65.15 -8.40 -18.45
N TYR A 5 -64.33 -7.35 -18.38
CA TYR A 5 -62.91 -7.44 -18.04
C TYR A 5 -62.79 -7.77 -16.56
N ILE A 6 -62.14 -8.90 -16.23
CA ILE A 6 -61.67 -9.22 -14.87
C ILE A 6 -60.24 -8.66 -14.77
N PRO A 7 -59.97 -7.64 -13.96
CA PRO A 7 -58.61 -7.19 -13.73
C PRO A 7 -57.92 -8.18 -12.78
N ILE A 8 -56.96 -8.93 -13.31
CA ILE A 8 -55.99 -9.65 -12.49
C ILE A 8 -55.08 -8.59 -11.86
N PHE A 9 -55.28 -8.31 -10.57
CA PHE A 9 -54.32 -7.58 -9.76
C PHE A 9 -53.08 -8.47 -9.57
N LEU A 10 -52.10 -8.32 -10.47
CA LEU A 10 -50.72 -8.74 -10.21
C LEU A 10 -50.18 -7.85 -9.09
N PHE A 11 -50.16 -8.38 -7.86
CA PHE A 11 -49.36 -7.84 -6.77
C PHE A 11 -47.88 -7.96 -7.18
N PHE A 12 -47.35 -6.91 -7.82
CA PHE A 12 -45.91 -6.67 -7.83
C PHE A 12 -45.53 -6.34 -6.38
N VAL A 13 -45.15 -7.36 -5.61
CA VAL A 13 -44.31 -7.14 -4.43
C VAL A 13 -42.97 -6.70 -5.01
N SER A 14 -42.78 -5.39 -5.15
CA SER A 14 -41.44 -4.84 -5.23
C SER A 14 -40.74 -5.27 -3.94
N PHE A 15 -39.89 -6.30 -4.04
CA PHE A 15 -38.78 -6.40 -3.13
C PHE A 15 -37.94 -5.15 -3.36
N LEU A 16 -38.28 -4.07 -2.64
CA LEU A 16 -37.29 -3.09 -2.26
C LEU A 16 -36.22 -3.90 -1.55
N SER A 17 -35.13 -4.18 -2.27
CA SER A 17 -33.88 -4.48 -1.62
C SER A 17 -33.67 -3.33 -0.64
N VAL A 18 -33.91 -3.59 0.64
CA VAL A 18 -33.29 -2.79 1.68
C VAL A 18 -31.81 -3.11 1.51
N ALA A 19 -31.16 -2.38 0.61
CA ALA A 19 -29.73 -2.25 0.65
C ALA A 19 -29.46 -1.72 2.05
N ASN A 20 -29.04 -2.60 2.96
CA ASN A 20 -28.39 -2.16 4.16
C ASN A 20 -27.23 -1.30 3.65
N ALA A 21 -27.36 0.03 3.80
CA ALA A 21 -26.27 0.93 3.50
C ALA A 21 -25.06 0.36 4.23
N LEU A 22 -24.00 0.09 3.47
CA LEU A 22 -22.74 -0.34 4.06
C LEU A 22 -22.41 0.65 5.18
N PRO A 23 -21.96 0.18 6.35
CA PRO A 23 -21.50 1.10 7.37
C PRO A 23 -20.46 2.05 6.74
N PRO A 24 -20.49 3.35 7.07
CA PRO A 24 -19.47 4.29 6.64
C PRO A 24 -18.07 3.69 6.81
N ASP A 25 -17.15 3.97 5.88
CA ASP A 25 -15.74 3.57 6.01
C ASP A 25 -15.12 4.10 7.31
N ALA A 26 -13.95 3.58 7.67
CA ALA A 26 -13.32 3.89 8.95
C ALA A 26 -13.05 5.39 9.15
N GLU A 27 -12.70 6.11 8.08
CA GLU A 27 -12.46 7.56 8.09
C GLU A 27 -13.75 8.33 8.43
N LEU A 28 -14.85 8.02 7.73
CA LEU A 28 -16.13 8.66 7.96
C LEU A 28 -16.72 8.30 9.32
N GLN A 29 -16.47 7.09 9.83
CA GLN A 29 -16.83 6.72 11.21
C GLN A 29 -16.07 7.55 12.24
N ASN A 30 -14.76 7.74 12.05
CA ASN A 30 -13.95 8.53 12.96
C ASN A 30 -14.41 10.00 12.96
N ALA A 31 -14.68 10.57 11.78
CA ALA A 31 -15.21 11.92 11.66
C ALA A 31 -16.58 12.09 12.35
N ILE A 32 -17.50 11.12 12.23
CA ILE A 32 -18.78 11.10 12.98
C ILE A 32 -18.52 11.07 14.50
N GLN A 33 -17.57 10.26 14.96
CA GLN A 33 -17.24 10.17 16.39
C GLN A 33 -16.65 11.46 16.93
N THR A 34 -15.73 12.09 16.19
CA THR A 34 -15.16 13.40 16.52
C THR A 34 -16.26 14.46 16.59
N ALA A 35 -17.11 14.57 15.56
CA ALA A 35 -18.21 15.53 15.54
C ALA A 35 -19.19 15.36 16.71
N ARG A 36 -19.45 14.13 17.15
CA ARG A 36 -20.30 13.87 18.31
C ARG A 36 -19.73 14.43 19.62
N LYS A 37 -18.41 14.57 19.75
CA LYS A 37 -17.79 15.23 20.91
C LYS A 37 -18.23 16.69 21.07
N PHE A 38 -18.68 17.34 19.98
CA PHE A 38 -19.13 18.73 19.96
C PHE A 38 -20.61 18.93 20.24
N THR A 39 -21.41 17.85 20.30
CA THR A 39 -22.86 17.91 20.58
C THR A 39 -23.18 18.42 21.99
N HIS A 40 -22.26 18.19 22.94
CA HIS A 40 -22.42 18.56 24.34
C HIS A 40 -21.11 19.10 24.89
N LEU A 41 -20.93 20.42 24.72
CA LEU A 41 -19.73 21.08 25.23
C LEU A 41 -19.67 21.05 26.76
N LYS A 42 -18.47 20.84 27.28
CA LYS A 42 -18.16 20.86 28.71
C LYS A 42 -17.54 22.20 29.07
N SER A 43 -17.70 22.60 30.33
CA SER A 43 -17.01 23.78 30.85
C SER A 43 -15.51 23.57 31.01
N ARG A 44 -15.05 22.31 31.09
CA ARG A 44 -13.64 21.90 31.17
C ARG A 44 -13.44 20.54 30.52
N TYR A 45 -12.24 20.35 29.98
CA TYR A 45 -11.77 19.11 29.37
C TYR A 45 -10.48 18.66 30.04
N THR A 46 -10.20 17.36 30.00
CA THR A 46 -8.89 16.79 30.38
C THR A 46 -7.95 16.76 29.17
N PRO A 47 -6.62 16.68 29.36
CA PRO A 47 -5.67 16.60 28.24
C PRO A 47 -5.99 15.48 27.24
N ASN A 48 -6.51 14.34 27.70
CA ASN A 48 -6.86 13.20 26.83
C ASN A 48 -8.18 13.39 26.05
N GLU A 49 -8.94 14.44 26.36
CA GLU A 49 -10.18 14.78 25.66
C GLU A 49 -9.99 15.88 24.61
N ILE A 50 -8.83 16.53 24.60
CA ILE A 50 -8.46 17.55 23.64
C ILE A 50 -7.77 16.90 22.45
N THR A 51 -8.28 17.16 21.25
CA THR A 51 -7.57 16.90 19.99
C THR A 51 -6.83 18.16 19.54
N GLU A 52 -5.76 18.02 18.76
CA GLU A 52 -4.99 19.15 18.22
C GLU A 52 -5.86 20.00 17.28
N CYS A 53 -6.24 19.43 16.14
CA CYS A 53 -7.15 20.04 15.16
C CYS A 53 -8.39 19.14 14.96
N ALA A 54 -9.56 19.74 14.66
CA ALA A 54 -10.76 18.98 14.24
C ALA A 54 -11.27 19.39 12.84
N THR A 55 -10.50 20.19 12.10
CA THR A 55 -10.82 20.67 10.75
C THR A 55 -11.01 19.50 9.79
N ASP A 56 -10.08 18.55 9.79
CA ASP A 56 -10.13 17.30 9.00
C ASP A 56 -11.49 16.59 9.05
N SER A 57 -12.05 16.45 10.26
CA SER A 57 -13.25 15.69 10.55
C SER A 57 -14.48 16.45 10.08
N PHE A 58 -14.48 17.78 10.24
CA PHE A 58 -15.53 18.65 9.72
C PHE A 58 -15.54 18.63 8.19
N VAL A 59 -14.37 18.73 7.56
CA VAL A 59 -14.20 18.65 6.10
C VAL A 59 -14.62 17.26 5.59
N THR A 60 -14.21 16.19 6.25
CA THR A 60 -14.56 14.81 5.90
C THR A 60 -16.08 14.59 5.93
N LEU A 61 -16.76 15.11 6.96
CA LEU A 61 -18.23 15.08 7.04
C LEU A 61 -18.89 15.90 5.94
N ALA A 62 -18.37 17.10 5.64
CA ALA A 62 -18.90 17.95 4.59
C ALA A 62 -18.76 17.26 3.21
N LYS A 63 -17.58 16.72 2.91
CA LYS A 63 -17.28 15.96 1.67
C LYS A 63 -18.23 14.80 1.46
N ASN A 64 -18.51 14.05 2.52
CA ASN A 64 -19.32 12.85 2.47
C ASN A 64 -20.80 13.08 2.82
N TRP A 65 -21.23 14.33 2.94
CA TRP A 65 -22.54 14.65 3.51
C TRP A 65 -23.70 13.94 2.79
N GLN A 66 -23.67 13.88 1.46
CA GLN A 66 -24.71 13.21 0.67
C GLN A 66 -24.70 11.68 0.84
N ASN A 67 -23.55 11.09 1.13
CA ASN A 67 -23.37 9.65 1.36
C ASN A 67 -23.80 9.23 2.77
N LEU A 68 -23.93 10.19 3.71
CA LEU A 68 -24.37 9.90 5.07
C LEU A 68 -25.86 9.51 5.13
N PRO A 69 -26.20 8.44 5.88
CA PRO A 69 -27.58 8.11 6.21
C PRO A 69 -28.32 9.34 6.79
N SER A 70 -29.61 9.49 6.45
CA SER A 70 -30.41 10.67 6.81
C SER A 70 -30.42 10.98 8.31
N LYS A 71 -30.34 9.95 9.17
CA LYS A 71 -30.21 10.09 10.62
C LYS A 71 -28.98 10.91 11.02
N TYR A 72 -27.80 10.58 10.47
CA TYR A 72 -26.57 11.30 10.78
C TYR A 72 -26.60 12.73 10.23
N ARG A 73 -27.18 12.92 9.04
CA ARG A 73 -27.36 14.27 8.49
C ARG A 73 -28.25 15.16 9.36
N GLN A 74 -29.35 14.62 9.88
CA GLN A 74 -30.23 15.38 10.78
C GLN A 74 -29.54 15.68 12.12
N GLU A 75 -28.81 14.71 12.65
CA GLU A 75 -28.07 14.83 13.91
C GLU A 75 -26.95 15.88 13.82
N LEU A 76 -26.13 15.84 12.76
CA LEU A 76 -24.88 16.58 12.68
C LEU A 76 -24.99 17.93 11.94
N LYS A 77 -26.13 18.25 11.30
CA LYS A 77 -26.30 19.51 10.55
C LYS A 77 -25.92 20.77 11.35
N PRO A 78 -26.25 20.88 12.66
CA PRO A 78 -25.86 22.02 13.49
C PRO A 78 -24.35 22.30 13.60
N ILE A 79 -23.47 21.34 13.32
CA ILE A 79 -22.02 21.49 13.50
C ILE A 79 -21.38 22.52 12.56
N PHE A 80 -22.04 22.79 11.43
CA PHE A 80 -21.56 23.70 10.40
C PHE A 80 -22.08 25.15 10.55
N LEU A 81 -22.77 25.45 11.66
CA LEU A 81 -23.30 26.77 11.94
C LEU A 81 -22.41 27.49 12.96
N ARG A 82 -22.17 28.79 12.73
CA ARG A 82 -21.35 29.64 13.61
C ARG A 82 -21.84 29.68 15.06
N PRO A 83 -20.95 29.97 16.03
CA PRO A 83 -21.32 30.28 17.41
C PRO A 83 -22.36 31.40 17.52
N GLY A 84 -23.28 31.25 18.47
CA GLY A 84 -24.37 32.21 18.73
C GLY A 84 -25.54 32.14 17.74
N LEU A 85 -25.52 31.24 16.76
CA LEU A 85 -26.63 31.07 15.80
C LEU A 85 -27.69 30.09 16.31
N PRO A 86 -29.00 30.42 16.17
CA PRO A 86 -30.07 29.48 16.52
C PRO A 86 -29.93 28.15 15.79
N GLY A 87 -29.89 27.05 16.55
CA GLY A 87 -29.77 25.70 16.00
C GLY A 87 -28.34 25.25 15.69
N SER A 88 -27.31 26.05 15.99
CA SER A 88 -25.91 25.59 16.03
C SER A 88 -25.66 24.73 17.28
N PHE A 89 -24.71 23.80 17.21
CA PHE A 89 -24.16 23.15 18.43
C PHE A 89 -23.52 24.16 19.39
N PHE A 90 -23.14 25.31 18.87
CA PHE A 90 -22.51 26.42 19.57
C PHE A 90 -23.50 27.58 19.81
N GLY A 91 -24.80 27.35 19.60
CA GLY A 91 -25.83 28.40 19.59
C GLY A 91 -26.05 29.07 20.94
N ASP A 92 -25.83 28.35 22.04
CA ASP A 92 -26.00 28.87 23.41
C ASP A 92 -24.77 29.66 23.90
N ILE A 93 -23.71 29.77 23.09
CA ILE A 93 -22.48 30.48 23.45
C ILE A 93 -22.63 31.97 23.13
N GLU A 94 -22.60 32.80 24.18
CA GLU A 94 -22.63 34.26 24.06
C GLU A 94 -21.22 34.85 24.15
N LEU A 95 -20.71 35.32 23.00
CA LEU A 95 -19.41 35.99 22.86
C LEU A 95 -19.62 37.50 22.68
N SER A 96 -19.85 38.20 23.81
CA SER A 96 -20.30 39.60 23.83
C SER A 96 -19.22 40.64 23.54
N GLU A 97 -17.94 40.26 23.60
CA GLU A 97 -16.80 41.16 23.42
C GLU A 97 -16.14 40.96 22.06
N HIS A 98 -15.57 42.04 21.52
CA HIS A 98 -14.87 42.01 20.24
C HIS A 98 -13.54 42.75 20.29
N PHE A 99 -12.53 42.19 19.64
CA PHE A 99 -11.25 42.84 19.41
C PHE A 99 -10.90 42.78 17.92
N ASN A 100 -10.52 43.92 17.32
CA ASN A 100 -10.25 44.01 15.88
C ASN A 100 -8.78 44.31 15.64
N THR A 101 -8.19 43.57 14.71
CA THR A 101 -6.85 43.81 14.15
C THR A 101 -7.00 44.29 12.69
N PRO A 102 -5.92 44.52 11.91
CA PRO A 102 -6.04 44.82 10.48
C PRO A 102 -6.85 43.79 9.68
N HIS A 103 -6.65 42.49 9.90
CA HIS A 103 -7.27 41.42 9.10
C HIS A 103 -8.36 40.61 9.83
N PHE A 104 -8.37 40.60 11.16
CA PHE A 104 -9.22 39.72 11.97
C PHE A 104 -10.16 40.45 12.93
N ARG A 105 -11.26 39.79 13.26
CA ARG A 105 -12.15 40.13 14.37
C ARG A 105 -12.23 38.94 15.32
N LEU A 106 -11.74 39.13 16.54
CA LEU A 106 -11.81 38.15 17.61
C LEU A 106 -13.11 38.35 18.40
N HIS A 107 -13.84 37.26 18.62
CA HIS A 107 -15.06 37.21 19.42
C HIS A 107 -14.80 36.41 20.69
N TYR A 108 -15.06 37.01 21.85
CA TYR A 108 -14.82 36.36 23.14
C TYR A 108 -15.82 36.82 24.20
N THR A 109 -15.73 36.26 25.40
CA THR A 109 -16.49 36.71 26.57
C THR A 109 -15.57 36.87 27.76
N ARG A 110 -15.96 37.70 28.73
CA ARG A 110 -15.24 37.89 30.01
C ARG A 110 -15.86 37.12 31.16
N ILE A 111 -17.00 36.47 30.92
CA ILE A 111 -17.81 35.82 31.95
C ILE A 111 -18.10 34.37 31.59
N GLY A 112 -18.29 33.55 32.62
CA GLY A 112 -18.66 32.16 32.45
C GLY A 112 -17.51 31.25 31.99
N PRO A 113 -17.83 30.00 31.59
CA PRO A 113 -16.83 28.96 31.35
C PRO A 113 -15.96 29.22 30.11
N HIS A 114 -16.49 29.96 29.12
CA HIS A 114 -15.82 30.27 27.85
C HIS A 114 -14.89 31.49 27.91
N ALA A 115 -14.82 32.20 29.04
CA ALA A 115 -13.91 33.35 29.15
C ALA A 115 -12.44 32.88 29.08
N PRO A 116 -11.50 33.62 28.49
CA PRO A 116 -10.08 33.31 28.62
C PRO A 116 -9.55 33.64 30.04
N PRO A 117 -8.28 33.36 30.35
CA PRO A 117 -7.57 34.03 31.44
C PRO A 117 -7.70 35.56 31.27
N LEU A 118 -8.00 36.28 32.36
CA LEU A 118 -8.41 37.69 32.33
C LEU A 118 -7.26 38.67 32.68
N GLU A 119 -6.03 38.17 32.77
CA GLU A 119 -4.83 39.01 32.89
C GLU A 119 -4.74 39.99 31.71
N ASP A 120 -4.33 41.24 31.98
CA ASP A 120 -4.25 42.36 31.02
C ASP A 120 -3.09 43.26 31.47
N PHE A 121 -1.88 42.88 31.06
CA PHE A 121 -0.62 43.52 31.44
C PHE A 121 0.23 43.90 30.23
N HIS A 122 0.16 43.17 29.11
CA HIS A 122 1.10 43.25 28.00
C HIS A 122 0.40 43.12 26.64
N PRO A 123 -0.13 44.22 26.08
CA PRO A 123 -0.20 45.57 26.65
C PRO A 123 -1.41 45.73 27.60
N ARG A 124 -1.32 46.64 28.57
CA ARG A 124 -2.47 46.98 29.42
C ARG A 124 -3.49 47.85 28.68
N ASN A 125 -4.25 47.26 27.78
CA ASN A 125 -5.15 47.93 26.83
C ASN A 125 -6.63 47.69 27.15
N GLY A 126 -6.95 46.96 28.22
CA GLY A 126 -8.31 46.58 28.53
C GLY A 126 -8.78 45.37 27.75
N VAL A 127 -7.90 44.58 27.12
CA VAL A 127 -8.12 43.29 26.45
C VAL A 127 -7.30 42.24 27.20
N PRO A 128 -7.78 41.00 27.40
CA PRO A 128 -6.95 40.02 28.09
C PRO A 128 -5.71 39.65 27.26
N ASP A 129 -4.56 39.48 27.91
CA ASP A 129 -3.27 39.12 27.29
C ASP A 129 -3.40 37.88 26.39
N TYR A 130 -4.30 36.95 26.73
CA TYR A 130 -4.61 35.77 25.91
C TYR A 130 -5.21 36.13 24.55
N ILE A 131 -6.10 37.12 24.53
CA ILE A 131 -6.75 37.62 23.32
C ILE A 131 -5.76 38.43 22.48
N ASP A 132 -4.93 39.28 23.12
CA ASP A 132 -3.86 40.01 22.42
C ASP A 132 -2.88 39.03 21.78
N LEU A 133 -2.44 37.99 22.49
CA LEU A 133 -1.53 36.97 21.93
C LEU A 133 -2.17 36.21 20.76
N CYS A 134 -3.43 35.81 20.86
CA CYS A 134 -4.14 35.18 19.74
C CYS A 134 -4.22 36.13 18.54
N ALA A 135 -4.51 37.41 18.78
CA ALA A 135 -4.58 38.42 17.73
C ALA A 135 -3.23 38.61 17.03
N ASP A 136 -2.15 38.74 17.79
CA ASP A 136 -0.79 38.87 17.27
C ASP A 136 -0.37 37.61 16.50
N ALA A 137 -0.67 36.41 17.00
CA ALA A 137 -0.37 35.16 16.31
C ALA A 137 -1.12 35.01 14.98
N MET A 138 -2.39 35.43 14.91
CA MET A 138 -3.16 35.44 13.66
C MET A 138 -2.60 36.45 12.64
N GLU A 139 -2.21 37.64 13.09
CA GLU A 139 -1.58 38.65 12.21
C GLU A 139 -0.18 38.23 11.74
N ARG A 140 0.62 37.59 12.61
CA ARG A 140 1.90 37.00 12.22
C ARG A 140 1.71 35.90 11.18
N SER A 141 0.72 35.02 11.38
CA SER A 141 0.37 33.98 10.42
C SER A 141 -0.04 34.57 9.07
N TYR A 142 -0.82 35.66 9.07
CA TYR A 142 -1.13 36.40 7.85
C TYR A 142 0.12 36.92 7.16
N HIS A 143 1.00 37.60 7.91
CA HIS A 143 2.21 38.19 7.36
C HIS A 143 3.13 37.14 6.74
N VAL A 144 3.46 36.08 7.50
CA VAL A 144 4.35 35.01 7.02
C VAL A 144 3.74 34.29 5.84
N GLN A 145 2.51 33.76 5.98
CA GLN A 145 1.94 32.89 4.97
C GLN A 145 1.50 33.66 3.71
N ILE A 146 0.95 34.87 3.85
CA ILE A 146 0.46 35.65 2.70
C ILE A 146 1.54 36.58 2.16
N ASP A 147 2.09 37.48 2.98
CA ASP A 147 2.96 38.54 2.47
C ASP A 147 4.35 38.03 2.10
N LEU A 148 4.92 37.09 2.87
CA LEU A 148 6.26 36.56 2.64
C LEU A 148 6.24 35.31 1.75
N MET A 149 5.43 34.30 2.08
CA MET A 149 5.39 33.04 1.33
C MET A 149 4.51 33.10 0.07
N GLY A 150 3.66 34.12 -0.07
CA GLY A 150 2.87 34.35 -1.29
C GLY A 150 1.66 33.44 -1.46
N PHE A 151 1.20 32.77 -0.39
CA PHE A 151 -0.04 32.00 -0.47
C PHE A 151 -1.24 32.90 -0.81
N LYS A 152 -2.25 32.31 -1.44
CA LYS A 152 -3.51 33.00 -1.74
C LYS A 152 -4.24 33.33 -0.44
N LYS A 153 -4.62 34.60 -0.28
CA LYS A 153 -5.46 35.03 0.85
C LYS A 153 -6.76 34.23 0.93
N PRO A 154 -7.24 33.87 2.14
CA PRO A 154 -8.56 33.31 2.31
C PRO A 154 -9.66 34.22 1.76
N TYR A 155 -10.79 33.64 1.36
CA TYR A 155 -11.95 34.45 0.95
C TYR A 155 -12.57 35.12 2.16
N ILE A 156 -12.91 36.40 2.02
CA ILE A 156 -13.70 37.11 3.02
C ILE A 156 -15.15 36.62 2.99
N ASP A 157 -15.79 36.60 4.14
CA ASP A 157 -17.16 36.14 4.34
C ASP A 157 -18.20 37.26 4.16
N PHE A 158 -17.87 38.33 3.41
CA PHE A 158 -18.76 39.48 3.16
C PHE A 158 -20.17 39.10 2.66
N TRP A 159 -20.27 37.98 1.93
CA TRP A 159 -21.55 37.48 1.40
C TRP A 159 -22.29 36.54 2.36
N ALA A 160 -21.68 36.15 3.48
CA ALA A 160 -22.33 35.36 4.51
C ALA A 160 -23.37 36.22 5.23
N ALA A 161 -24.58 35.68 5.41
CA ALA A 161 -25.68 36.40 6.06
C ALA A 161 -25.33 36.84 7.49
N GLN A 162 -24.35 36.20 8.13
CA GLN A 162 -23.89 36.43 9.50
C GLN A 162 -22.35 36.39 9.56
N ASN A 163 -21.71 37.41 9.01
CA ASN A 163 -20.25 37.58 8.86
C ASN A 163 -19.55 38.20 10.09
N GLY A 164 -20.04 37.87 11.31
CA GLY A 164 -19.48 38.44 12.55
C GLY A 164 -19.57 39.97 12.69
N GLY A 165 -20.26 40.65 11.77
CA GLY A 165 -20.57 42.08 11.85
C GLY A 165 -19.55 43.02 11.23
N ASN A 166 -18.53 42.56 10.48
CA ASN A 166 -17.70 43.41 9.60
C ASN A 166 -17.06 42.59 8.45
N HIS A 167 -16.09 43.14 7.71
CA HIS A 167 -15.43 42.45 6.57
C HIS A 167 -14.12 41.75 6.96
N LYS A 168 -13.82 41.65 8.26
CA LYS A 168 -12.61 40.99 8.77
C LYS A 168 -12.90 39.52 8.97
N MET A 169 -11.87 38.68 8.91
CA MET A 169 -12.03 37.25 9.15
C MET A 169 -12.36 37.01 10.64
N ASP A 170 -13.36 36.18 10.91
CA ASP A 170 -13.82 35.92 12.27
C ASP A 170 -13.01 34.83 12.97
N VAL A 171 -12.60 35.12 14.20
CA VAL A 171 -11.94 34.19 15.12
C VAL A 171 -12.78 34.10 16.40
N TYR A 172 -13.41 32.96 16.66
CA TYR A 172 -14.25 32.74 17.83
C TYR A 172 -13.47 32.03 18.93
N LEU A 173 -13.40 32.62 20.13
CA LEU A 173 -12.70 32.05 21.27
C LEU A 173 -13.67 31.56 22.33
N PHE A 174 -13.71 30.24 22.54
CA PHE A 174 -14.50 29.58 23.58
C PHE A 174 -13.92 28.20 23.91
N THR A 175 -14.39 27.54 24.98
CA THR A 175 -13.92 26.19 25.34
C THR A 175 -14.65 25.08 24.54
N PHE A 176 -13.89 24.14 23.97
CA PHE A 176 -14.36 22.99 23.19
C PHE A 176 -13.30 21.85 23.19
N PRO A 177 -13.59 20.62 22.72
CA PRO A 177 -12.68 19.47 22.82
C PRO A 177 -11.55 19.42 21.76
N ALA A 178 -11.03 20.58 21.34
CA ALA A 178 -9.86 20.68 20.46
C ALA A 178 -9.05 21.96 20.77
N LEU A 179 -7.84 22.12 20.23
CA LEU A 179 -7.09 23.38 20.33
C LEU A 179 -7.61 24.40 19.33
N GLY A 180 -7.80 23.97 18.07
CA GLY A 180 -8.28 24.80 16.96
C GLY A 180 -9.24 24.06 16.04
N ILE A 181 -10.05 24.84 15.31
CA ILE A 181 -10.88 24.37 14.19
C ILE A 181 -11.02 25.50 13.17
N THR A 182 -10.87 25.15 11.90
CA THR A 182 -11.22 25.97 10.76
C THR A 182 -12.37 25.34 10.02
N THR A 183 -13.41 26.13 9.76
CA THR A 183 -14.58 25.64 9.03
C THR A 183 -15.21 26.79 8.25
N ALA A 184 -16.34 26.55 7.60
CA ALA A 184 -17.08 27.52 6.81
C ALA A 184 -18.59 27.38 7.06
N ASP A 185 -19.38 28.30 6.53
CA ASP A 185 -20.84 28.20 6.52
C ASP A 185 -21.28 27.16 5.46
N TRP A 186 -21.19 25.87 5.79
CA TRP A 186 -21.54 24.78 4.86
C TRP A 186 -23.06 24.64 4.71
N PHE A 187 -23.60 24.90 3.52
CA PHE A 187 -25.03 24.80 3.25
C PHE A 187 -25.44 23.34 3.02
N GLU A 188 -25.88 22.65 4.06
CA GLU A 188 -26.20 21.21 4.01
C GLU A 188 -25.02 20.38 3.48
N GLY A 189 -23.83 20.65 4.01
CA GLY A 189 -22.59 19.98 3.58
C GLY A 189 -22.17 20.30 2.14
N ARG A 190 -22.68 21.38 1.55
CA ARG A 190 -22.28 21.84 0.22
C ARG A 190 -21.55 23.16 0.29
N VAL A 191 -20.46 23.24 -0.47
CA VAL A 191 -20.09 24.46 -1.18
C VAL A 191 -20.96 24.53 -2.44
N LEU A 192 -21.41 25.71 -2.85
CA LEU A 192 -22.12 25.86 -4.14
C LEU A 192 -21.32 25.14 -5.23
N SER A 193 -21.94 24.24 -6.00
CA SER A 193 -21.29 23.17 -6.77
C SER A 193 -20.34 23.62 -7.91
N THR A 194 -20.11 24.92 -8.06
CA THR A 194 -19.15 25.51 -9.00
C THR A 194 -17.97 26.18 -8.31
N ALA A 195 -17.94 26.25 -6.99
CA ALA A 195 -16.84 26.80 -6.21
C ALA A 195 -16.26 25.70 -5.31
N LEU A 196 -15.00 25.34 -5.52
CA LEU A 196 -14.24 24.48 -4.60
C LEU A 196 -13.69 25.27 -3.41
N THR A 197 -14.06 26.54 -3.32
CA THR A 197 -13.49 27.49 -2.38
C THR A 197 -14.58 28.05 -1.48
N VAL A 198 -14.23 28.29 -0.22
CA VAL A 198 -15.14 28.82 0.80
C VAL A 198 -14.46 29.90 1.61
N ALA A 199 -15.27 30.83 2.13
CA ALA A 199 -14.81 31.77 3.14
C ALA A 199 -14.73 31.05 4.50
N PRO A 200 -13.54 30.95 5.11
CA PRO A 200 -13.39 30.31 6.41
C PRO A 200 -13.80 31.24 7.56
N TYR A 201 -14.06 30.63 8.71
CA TYR A 201 -13.91 31.25 10.02
C TYR A 201 -13.16 30.30 10.94
N PHE A 202 -12.55 30.85 11.99
CA PHE A 202 -11.66 30.13 12.89
C PHE A 202 -12.27 30.02 14.28
N MET A 203 -12.03 28.91 14.95
CA MET A 203 -12.40 28.68 16.35
C MET A 203 -11.14 28.28 17.10
N ILE A 204 -10.80 29.02 18.16
CA ILE A 204 -9.60 28.78 18.98
C ILE A 204 -10.02 28.54 20.42
N ASN A 205 -9.46 27.53 21.06
CA ASN A 205 -9.82 27.21 22.43
C ASN A 205 -9.41 28.34 23.37
N SER A 206 -10.36 28.89 24.11
CA SER A 206 -10.10 29.99 25.08
C SER A 206 -9.35 29.56 26.35
N ARG A 207 -9.09 28.26 26.54
CA ARG A 207 -8.61 27.67 27.80
C ARG A 207 -7.36 26.81 27.65
N ILE A 208 -6.54 27.00 26.61
CA ILE A 208 -5.34 26.17 26.36
C ILE A 208 -4.43 26.12 27.61
N TYR A 209 -4.29 27.24 28.33
CA TYR A 209 -3.44 27.33 29.53
C TYR A 209 -3.88 26.38 30.66
N ASP A 210 -5.16 26.00 30.72
CA ASP A 210 -5.67 25.09 31.75
C ASP A 210 -5.15 23.65 31.56
N TYR A 211 -4.73 23.29 30.35
CA TYR A 211 -4.31 21.92 29.99
C TYR A 211 -2.81 21.72 30.09
N VAL A 212 -2.03 22.71 29.63
CA VAL A 212 -0.57 22.62 29.49
C VAL A 212 0.19 23.62 30.37
N GLY A 213 -0.51 24.52 31.06
CA GLY A 213 0.08 25.63 31.81
C GLY A 213 0.37 26.84 30.93
N LYS A 214 0.55 28.02 31.53
CA LYS A 214 0.69 29.30 30.78
C LYS A 214 1.89 29.32 29.83
N ALA A 215 3.08 28.93 30.29
CA ALA A 215 4.30 29.02 29.49
C ALA A 215 4.22 28.15 28.22
N GLU A 216 3.74 26.92 28.37
CA GLU A 216 3.54 26.00 27.26
C GLU A 216 2.31 26.38 26.42
N GLY A 217 1.26 26.89 27.07
CA GLY A 217 0.04 27.29 26.40
C GLY A 217 0.21 28.49 25.47
N ILE A 218 1.19 29.36 25.71
CA ILE A 218 1.59 30.42 24.76
C ILE A 218 2.04 29.77 23.44
N ARG A 219 2.93 28.78 23.52
CA ARG A 219 3.46 28.05 22.36
C ARG A 219 2.35 27.35 21.58
N TYR A 220 1.47 26.63 22.28
CA TYR A 220 0.32 25.96 21.64
C TYR A 220 -0.66 26.96 21.01
N LEU A 221 -0.91 28.12 21.63
CA LEU A 221 -1.80 29.13 21.06
C LEU A 221 -1.21 29.70 19.76
N GLU A 222 0.08 30.04 19.76
CA GLU A 222 0.82 30.53 18.61
C GLU A 222 0.79 29.53 17.43
N THR A 223 1.16 28.27 17.68
CA THR A 223 1.16 27.25 16.63
C THR A 223 -0.25 26.91 16.14
N THR A 224 -1.23 26.83 17.05
CA THR A 224 -2.63 26.60 16.65
C THR A 224 -3.13 27.72 15.74
N CYS A 225 -2.83 28.99 16.01
CA CYS A 225 -3.21 30.09 15.13
C CYS A 225 -2.58 29.96 13.72
N ALA A 226 -1.31 29.58 13.64
CA ALA A 226 -0.63 29.36 12.35
C ALA A 226 -1.23 28.18 11.58
N HIS A 227 -1.49 27.07 12.27
CA HIS A 227 -2.10 25.84 11.75
C HIS A 227 -3.49 26.12 11.17
N GLU A 228 -4.37 26.72 11.97
CA GLU A 228 -5.74 27.00 11.58
C GLU A 228 -5.81 28.05 10.47
N PHE A 229 -4.94 29.07 10.49
CA PHE A 229 -4.91 30.04 9.42
C PHE A 229 -4.56 29.41 8.06
N LEU A 230 -3.66 28.42 8.03
CA LEU A 230 -3.36 27.68 6.78
C LEU A 230 -4.57 26.90 6.27
N HIS A 231 -5.38 26.29 7.14
CA HIS A 231 -6.63 25.68 6.68
C HIS A 231 -7.54 26.69 5.98
N GLY A 232 -7.57 27.93 6.46
CA GLY A 232 -8.30 29.02 5.79
C GLY A 232 -7.76 29.32 4.40
N ILE A 233 -6.43 29.29 4.24
CA ILE A 233 -5.76 29.41 2.94
C ILE A 233 -6.11 28.23 2.03
N GLN A 234 -6.03 27.00 2.55
CA GLN A 234 -6.39 25.77 1.82
C GLN A 234 -7.83 25.84 1.31
N PHE A 235 -8.78 26.33 2.11
CA PHE A 235 -10.15 26.60 1.66
C PHE A 235 -10.25 27.68 0.58
N GLY A 236 -9.31 28.62 0.55
CA GLY A 236 -9.15 29.59 -0.53
C GLY A 236 -8.63 28.99 -1.84
N TYR A 237 -7.92 27.87 -1.79
CA TYR A 237 -7.45 27.12 -2.96
C TYR A 237 -8.45 26.04 -3.38
N ASN A 238 -8.68 25.06 -2.51
CA ASN A 238 -9.58 23.94 -2.69
C ASN A 238 -9.94 23.31 -1.33
N ALA A 239 -11.16 23.55 -0.85
CA ALA A 239 -11.68 22.95 0.38
C ALA A 239 -11.91 21.42 0.29
N TYR A 240 -11.80 20.86 -0.91
CA TYR A 240 -11.87 19.42 -1.17
C TYR A 240 -10.50 18.72 -1.27
N MET A 241 -9.39 19.42 -1.03
CA MET A 241 -8.02 18.86 -1.01
C MET A 241 -7.88 17.66 -0.06
N PRO A 242 -6.99 16.68 -0.32
CA PRO A 242 -6.79 15.52 0.55
C PRO A 242 -6.55 15.97 1.98
N THR A 243 -7.42 15.51 2.88
CA THR A 243 -7.43 15.99 4.26
C THR A 243 -6.14 15.58 5.00
N TRP A 244 -5.54 14.42 4.68
CA TRP A 244 -4.24 14.04 5.25
C TRP A 244 -3.15 15.07 4.95
N PHE A 245 -3.14 15.61 3.72
CA PHE A 245 -2.15 16.60 3.31
C PHE A 245 -2.50 18.00 3.82
N MET A 246 -3.79 18.29 4.01
CA MET A 246 -4.22 19.52 4.68
C MET A 246 -3.64 19.58 6.10
N GLU A 247 -3.78 18.51 6.89
CA GLU A 247 -3.21 18.43 8.24
C GLU A 247 -1.67 18.38 8.22
N ALA A 248 -1.06 17.60 7.33
CA ALA A 248 0.39 17.52 7.22
C ALA A 248 1.04 18.85 6.82
N SER A 249 0.40 19.64 5.94
CA SER A 249 0.90 20.97 5.56
C SER A 249 0.57 22.03 6.62
N ALA A 250 -0.56 21.92 7.34
CA ALA A 250 -0.89 22.79 8.46
C ALA A 250 0.09 22.61 9.63
N THR A 251 0.46 21.37 9.94
CA THR A 251 1.51 21.07 10.93
C THR A 251 2.88 21.58 10.47
N TRP A 252 3.17 21.53 9.17
CA TRP A 252 4.43 22.04 8.61
C TRP A 252 4.53 23.57 8.70
N ILE A 253 3.43 24.30 8.48
CA ILE A 253 3.47 25.77 8.48
C ILE A 253 3.81 26.35 9.85
N GLU A 254 3.53 25.61 10.93
CA GLU A 254 3.90 26.00 12.29
C GLU A 254 5.42 26.18 12.41
N VAL A 255 6.19 25.37 11.68
CA VAL A 255 7.65 25.45 11.62
C VAL A 255 8.12 26.67 10.84
N MET A 256 7.43 26.97 9.75
CA MET A 256 7.75 28.13 8.91
C MET A 256 7.34 29.46 9.55
N THR A 257 6.46 29.42 10.56
CA THR A 257 5.98 30.63 11.25
C THR A 257 6.70 30.86 12.59
N TYR A 258 7.15 29.77 13.24
CA TYR A 258 7.77 29.75 14.55
C TYR A 258 8.92 28.73 14.58
N ASP A 259 10.11 29.18 14.19
CA ASP A 259 11.29 28.33 14.02
C ASP A 259 12.20 28.34 15.27
N GLY A 260 11.94 29.24 16.21
CA GLY A 260 12.70 29.48 17.44
C GLY A 260 13.65 30.68 17.37
N GLY A 261 13.52 31.52 16.34
CA GLY A 261 14.36 32.68 16.07
C GLY A 261 15.71 32.30 15.50
N VAL A 262 15.76 31.32 14.58
CA VAL A 262 17.00 30.83 13.98
C VAL A 262 17.29 31.64 12.71
N ILE A 263 18.08 32.71 12.87
CA ILE A 263 18.50 33.67 11.81
C ILE A 263 18.99 33.05 10.47
N ASP A 264 19.40 31.79 10.47
CA ASP A 264 19.80 31.04 9.27
C ASP A 264 19.20 29.65 9.37
N ASP A 265 17.87 29.54 9.30
CA ASP A 265 17.10 28.29 9.35
C ASP A 265 17.15 27.49 8.03
N GLY A 266 17.78 28.08 7.01
CA GLY A 266 18.14 27.47 5.74
C GLY A 266 16.99 27.40 4.75
N ASP A 267 15.89 28.07 5.04
CA ASP A 267 14.92 28.42 4.03
C ASP A 267 15.36 29.71 3.28
N THR A 268 14.58 30.13 2.29
CA THR A 268 14.83 31.38 1.55
C THR A 268 13.88 32.50 1.96
N LEU A 269 13.15 32.31 3.06
CA LEU A 269 12.22 33.26 3.62
C LEU A 269 13.00 34.24 4.50
N HIS A 270 12.58 35.51 4.47
CA HIS A 270 13.11 36.52 5.36
C HIS A 270 12.00 36.93 6.32
N ASP A 271 11.73 36.06 7.30
CA ASP A 271 10.68 36.24 8.29
C ASP A 271 11.25 36.86 9.58
N PRO A 272 10.38 37.31 10.51
CA PRO A 272 10.83 37.96 11.73
C PRO A 272 11.32 36.94 12.76
N ASP A 273 12.64 36.70 12.77
CA ASP A 273 13.31 35.88 13.77
C ASP A 273 13.34 36.56 15.16
N GLU A 274 12.39 36.25 16.03
CA GLU A 274 12.40 36.76 17.41
C GLU A 274 13.17 35.81 18.34
N LEU A 275 14.24 36.32 18.96
CA LEU A 275 15.07 35.51 19.86
C LEU A 275 14.25 34.93 21.03
N ASN A 276 14.22 33.60 21.14
CA ASN A 276 13.46 32.79 22.11
C ASN A 276 11.95 32.67 21.83
N GLU A 277 11.50 32.94 20.61
CA GLU A 277 10.14 32.60 20.21
C GLU A 277 9.88 31.08 20.26
N THR A 278 8.64 30.71 19.98
CA THR A 278 8.26 29.31 19.88
C THR A 278 9.10 28.58 18.84
N ASN A 279 9.66 27.44 19.24
CA ASN A 279 10.39 26.56 18.33
C ASN A 279 9.51 25.35 18.03
N SER A 280 8.77 25.41 16.93
CA SER A 280 7.77 24.40 16.56
C SER A 280 8.38 23.02 16.32
N TYR A 281 9.69 22.96 15.97
CA TYR A 281 10.44 21.71 15.88
C TYR A 281 10.37 20.82 17.15
N ASN A 282 10.03 21.38 18.31
CA ASN A 282 9.92 20.62 19.55
C ASN A 282 8.61 19.83 19.71
N TYR A 283 7.53 20.17 18.99
CA TYR A 283 6.19 19.64 19.31
C TYR A 283 5.78 18.44 18.47
N TYR A 284 6.26 18.34 17.23
CA TYR A 284 5.91 17.20 16.38
C TYR A 284 6.75 15.93 16.64
N ILE A 285 7.71 15.95 17.56
CA ILE A 285 8.48 14.74 17.93
C ILE A 285 7.54 13.59 18.31
N HIS A 286 6.42 13.87 18.96
CA HIS A 286 5.43 12.86 19.33
C HIS A 286 4.70 12.27 18.10
N GLN A 287 4.30 13.12 17.17
CA GLN A 287 3.63 12.73 15.92
C GLN A 287 4.60 11.91 15.04
N LEU A 288 5.84 12.40 14.89
CA LEU A 288 6.90 11.68 14.19
C LEU A 288 7.25 10.35 14.86
N ARG A 289 7.28 10.25 16.20
CA ARG A 289 7.55 8.97 16.87
C ARG A 289 6.55 7.91 16.46
N ARG A 290 5.27 8.26 16.35
CA ARG A 290 4.23 7.33 15.93
C ARG A 290 4.41 6.94 14.47
N TRP A 291 4.62 7.91 13.58
CA TRP A 291 4.82 7.68 12.14
C TRP A 291 6.03 6.78 11.88
N PHE A 292 7.19 7.08 12.47
CA PHE A 292 8.42 6.31 12.29
C PHE A 292 8.38 4.92 12.93
N LEU A 293 7.41 4.60 13.80
CA LEU A 293 7.20 3.25 14.35
C LEU A 293 6.51 2.29 13.38
N ILE A 294 5.76 2.82 12.40
CA ILE A 294 4.94 2.05 11.46
C ILE A 294 5.13 2.60 10.03
N PRO A 295 6.36 2.62 9.50
CA PRO A 295 6.65 3.20 8.17
C PRO A 295 6.01 2.41 7.01
N ASP A 296 5.45 1.23 7.30
CA ASP A 296 4.73 0.32 6.41
C ASP A 296 3.23 0.61 6.33
N ILE A 297 2.76 1.70 6.98
CA ILE A 297 1.42 2.28 6.81
C ILE A 297 1.47 3.43 5.82
N SER A 298 0.41 3.57 5.02
CA SER A 298 0.32 4.57 3.97
C SER A 298 0.51 5.99 4.49
N LEU A 299 1.25 6.80 3.72
CA LEU A 299 1.35 8.24 3.94
C LEU A 299 -0.02 8.95 4.02
N GLU A 300 -1.03 8.40 3.34
CA GLU A 300 -2.40 8.93 3.28
C GLU A 300 -3.28 8.45 4.44
N SER A 301 -2.78 7.51 5.25
CA SER A 301 -3.51 6.89 6.35
C SER A 301 -3.78 7.88 7.48
N ARG A 302 -4.97 7.75 8.08
CA ARG A 302 -5.47 8.59 9.17
C ARG A 302 -5.77 7.81 10.45
N ILE A 303 -4.97 6.78 10.70
CA ILE A 303 -5.16 5.92 11.87
C ILE A 303 -4.53 6.59 13.10
N GLY A 304 -5.38 7.29 13.85
CA GLY A 304 -5.01 7.98 15.09
C GLY A 304 -4.42 9.36 14.82
N ASP A 305 -3.11 9.53 14.99
CA ASP A 305 -2.41 10.82 14.77
C ASP A 305 -1.36 10.69 13.65
N HIS A 306 -1.58 9.75 12.72
CA HIS A 306 -0.61 9.40 11.68
C HIS A 306 -0.46 10.53 10.65
N GLU A 307 -1.57 11.18 10.31
CA GLU A 307 -1.68 12.31 9.39
C GLU A 307 -0.88 13.55 9.85
N TYR A 308 -0.83 13.81 11.16
CA TYR A 308 0.06 14.83 11.73
C TYR A 308 1.53 14.42 11.56
N GLY A 309 1.83 13.13 11.73
CA GLY A 309 3.16 12.57 11.46
C GLY A 309 3.57 12.65 9.99
N SER A 310 2.61 12.67 9.06
CA SER A 310 2.85 12.89 7.63
C SER A 310 3.39 14.29 7.33
N VAL A 311 3.49 15.20 8.31
CA VAL A 311 4.30 16.44 8.24
C VAL A 311 5.71 16.19 7.72
N ILE A 312 6.27 15.00 7.97
CA ILE A 312 7.60 14.62 7.47
C ILE A 312 7.71 14.65 5.94
N TRP A 313 6.59 14.43 5.23
CA TRP A 313 6.50 14.58 3.78
C TRP A 313 6.55 16.04 3.35
N SER A 314 5.80 16.93 4.01
CA SER A 314 5.86 18.38 3.77
C SER A 314 7.25 18.94 4.07
N LEU A 315 7.88 18.53 5.18
CA LEU A 315 9.25 18.88 5.54
C LEU A 315 10.25 18.41 4.47
N TYR A 316 10.09 17.18 3.97
CA TYR A 316 10.91 16.66 2.89
C TYR A 316 10.78 17.49 1.61
N MET A 317 9.55 17.76 1.19
CA MET A 317 9.28 18.56 -0.01
C MET A 317 9.89 19.95 0.12
N ALA A 318 9.64 20.65 1.23
CA ALA A 318 10.13 22.00 1.46
C ALA A 318 11.67 22.06 1.56
N GLN A 319 12.32 21.11 2.24
CA GLN A 319 13.78 21.12 2.38
C GLN A 319 14.51 20.67 1.11
N ARG A 320 13.90 19.84 0.27
CA ARG A 320 14.52 19.38 -0.98
C ARG A 320 14.29 20.33 -2.15
N PHE A 321 13.11 20.94 -2.25
CA PHE A 321 12.68 21.72 -3.42
C PHE A 321 12.37 23.19 -3.11
N GLY A 322 12.44 23.59 -1.83
CA GLY A 322 12.04 24.92 -1.35
C GLY A 322 10.58 24.95 -0.90
N TYR A 323 10.25 25.84 0.04
CA TYR A 323 8.90 25.93 0.63
C TYR A 323 7.78 26.16 -0.39
N ASP A 324 8.10 26.81 -1.51
CA ASP A 324 7.12 27.21 -2.54
C ASP A 324 6.45 26.01 -3.21
N ILE A 325 7.06 24.82 -3.18
CA ILE A 325 6.48 23.60 -3.75
C ILE A 325 5.11 23.26 -3.12
N ILE A 326 4.90 23.58 -1.84
CA ILE A 326 3.61 23.36 -1.15
C ILE A 326 2.54 24.30 -1.73
N ARG A 327 2.90 25.57 -1.98
CA ARG A 327 2.01 26.54 -2.63
C ARG A 327 1.71 26.13 -4.08
N GLN A 328 2.71 25.65 -4.82
CA GLN A 328 2.52 25.13 -6.18
C GLN A 328 1.57 23.92 -6.20
N PHE A 329 1.69 23.01 -5.23
CA PHE A 329 0.73 21.91 -5.07
C PHE A 329 -0.70 22.44 -4.85
N PHE A 330 -0.89 23.44 -3.98
CA PHE A 330 -2.22 24.05 -3.77
C PHE A 330 -2.78 24.69 -5.03
N VAL A 331 -1.94 25.33 -5.86
CA VAL A 331 -2.33 25.87 -7.17
C VAL A 331 -2.77 24.74 -8.10
N ASN A 332 -1.98 23.66 -8.22
CA ASN A 332 -2.31 22.49 -9.05
C ASN A 332 -3.59 21.78 -8.57
N ALA A 333 -3.92 21.89 -7.28
CA ALA A 333 -5.14 21.32 -6.72
C ALA A 333 -6.41 22.16 -6.96
N THR A 334 -6.33 23.36 -7.55
CA THR A 334 -7.51 24.25 -7.76
C THR A 334 -8.51 23.75 -8.81
N ASP A 335 -8.10 22.87 -9.73
CA ASP A 335 -8.86 22.50 -10.94
C ASP A 335 -9.88 21.35 -10.75
N GLY A 336 -10.49 21.24 -9.57
CA GLY A 336 -11.73 20.46 -9.40
C GLY A 336 -11.65 18.95 -9.38
N SER A 337 -10.48 18.36 -9.22
CA SER A 337 -10.39 16.98 -8.74
C SER A 337 -9.15 16.80 -7.88
N TYR A 338 -9.34 16.36 -6.64
CA TYR A 338 -8.32 15.54 -6.01
C TYR A 338 -8.14 14.34 -6.95
N ARG A 339 -6.98 14.26 -7.61
CA ARG A 339 -6.63 13.16 -8.52
C ARG A 339 -5.74 12.14 -7.81
N GLU A 340 -6.05 11.86 -6.53
CA GLU A 340 -5.18 11.07 -5.67
C GLU A 340 -3.76 11.67 -5.67
N MET A 341 -2.76 10.84 -5.91
CA MET A 341 -1.37 11.24 -6.05
C MET A 341 -1.04 11.96 -7.37
N GLY A 342 -2.02 12.13 -8.27
CA GLY A 342 -1.86 12.83 -9.55
C GLY A 342 -1.47 14.31 -9.41
N ASN A 343 -1.95 15.01 -8.37
CA ASN A 343 -1.51 16.40 -8.12
C ASN A 343 -0.05 16.46 -7.64
N PHE A 344 0.42 15.44 -6.91
CA PHE A 344 1.82 15.32 -6.56
C PHE A 344 2.67 14.98 -7.78
N TYR A 345 2.19 14.11 -8.67
CA TYR A 345 2.86 13.85 -9.94
C TYR A 345 3.15 15.16 -10.70
N ASP A 346 2.12 16.01 -10.90
CA ASP A 346 2.29 17.27 -11.62
C ASP A 346 3.31 18.19 -10.93
N VAL A 347 3.21 18.38 -9.61
CA VAL A 347 4.11 19.31 -8.89
C VAL A 347 5.57 18.84 -8.88
N PHE A 348 5.84 17.53 -8.82
CA PHE A 348 7.21 17.03 -8.87
C PHE A 348 7.82 17.17 -10.27
N ILE A 349 7.02 16.91 -11.32
CA ILE A 349 7.45 17.10 -12.71
C ILE A 349 7.84 18.56 -12.96
N ASP A 350 7.03 19.50 -12.49
CA ASP A 350 7.31 20.94 -12.58
C ASP A 350 8.60 21.33 -11.83
N ASN A 351 9.03 20.53 -10.85
CA ASN A 351 10.25 20.72 -10.06
C ASN A 351 11.40 19.79 -10.50
N GLY A 352 11.34 19.23 -11.71
CA GLY A 352 12.45 18.51 -12.34
C GLY A 352 12.71 17.11 -11.79
N THR A 353 11.73 16.49 -11.14
CA THR A 353 11.80 15.09 -10.69
C THR A 353 10.49 14.36 -10.96
N THR A 354 10.44 13.07 -10.68
CA THR A 354 9.20 12.28 -10.71
C THR A 354 8.70 12.07 -9.28
N LEU A 355 7.37 11.90 -9.10
CA LEU A 355 6.84 11.46 -7.80
C LEU A 355 7.49 10.14 -7.36
N ALA A 356 7.81 9.26 -8.31
CA ALA A 356 8.46 8.00 -8.02
C ALA A 356 9.85 8.19 -7.40
N GLU A 357 10.72 8.97 -8.03
CA GLU A 357 12.04 9.33 -7.50
C GLU A 357 11.92 10.05 -6.16
N ALA A 358 11.04 11.04 -6.07
CA ALA A 358 10.86 11.84 -4.88
C ALA A 358 10.45 10.97 -3.68
N PHE A 359 9.51 10.05 -3.87
CA PHE A 359 9.06 9.18 -2.78
C PHE A 359 10.14 8.17 -2.36
N LYS A 360 10.87 7.59 -3.32
CA LYS A 360 11.99 6.68 -2.99
C LYS A 360 13.08 7.40 -2.20
N THR A 361 13.45 8.62 -2.61
CA THR A 361 14.45 9.41 -1.89
C THR A 361 13.96 9.84 -0.51
N PHE A 362 12.67 10.13 -0.35
CA PHE A 362 12.06 10.35 0.96
C PHE A 362 12.22 9.16 1.91
N THR A 363 12.00 7.93 1.44
CA THR A 363 12.21 6.73 2.29
C THR A 363 13.68 6.57 2.70
N VAL A 364 14.62 6.96 1.85
CA VAL A 364 16.05 6.97 2.19
C VAL A 364 16.35 8.05 3.24
N TRP A 365 15.78 9.25 3.11
CA TRP A 365 15.96 10.33 4.10
C TRP A 365 15.44 9.90 5.48
N ASN A 366 14.30 9.21 5.54
CA ASN A 366 13.73 8.68 6.79
C ASN A 366 14.65 7.66 7.48
N TYR A 367 15.44 6.88 6.73
CA TYR A 367 16.44 6.00 7.32
C TYR A 367 17.54 6.77 8.06
N PHE A 368 18.01 7.90 7.50
CA PHE A 368 19.11 8.71 8.03
C PHE A 368 18.65 9.73 9.07
N THR A 369 17.88 9.27 10.06
CA THR A 369 17.38 10.07 11.19
C THR A 369 18.01 9.62 12.52
N HIS A 370 17.88 10.44 13.56
CA HIS A 370 18.39 10.18 14.90
C HIS A 370 19.89 9.81 14.91
N THR A 371 20.23 8.63 15.43
CA THR A 371 21.59 8.09 15.51
C THR A 371 22.21 7.77 14.15
N ARG A 372 21.42 7.79 13.07
CA ARG A 372 21.88 7.62 11.68
C ARG A 372 22.00 8.96 10.95
N ALA A 373 21.58 10.07 11.57
CA ALA A 373 21.68 11.40 10.98
C ALA A 373 23.12 11.75 10.60
N TYR A 374 23.29 12.41 9.45
CA TYR A 374 24.57 12.89 8.92
C TYR A 374 25.65 11.80 8.71
N THR A 375 25.27 10.51 8.73
CA THR A 375 26.21 9.40 8.49
C THR A 375 26.47 9.17 6.99
N ASN A 376 25.56 9.60 6.12
CA ASN A 376 25.80 9.70 4.68
C ASN A 376 26.21 11.13 4.33
N ARG A 377 27.31 11.29 3.57
CA ARG A 377 27.84 12.61 3.19
C ARG A 377 27.34 13.12 1.84
N GLU A 378 26.82 12.23 1.00
CA GLU A 378 26.36 12.53 -0.36
C GLU A 378 24.88 12.93 -0.36
N LEU A 379 24.10 12.39 0.58
CA LEU A 379 22.71 12.71 0.85
C LEU A 379 22.60 13.21 2.30
N PRO A 380 22.70 14.54 2.54
CA PRO A 380 22.72 15.10 3.89
C PRO A 380 21.41 14.88 4.65
N GLY A 381 20.31 14.58 3.94
CA GLY A 381 19.00 14.33 4.53
C GLY A 381 18.37 15.60 5.09
N TYR A 382 17.53 15.44 6.11
CA TYR A 382 16.90 16.56 6.79
C TYR A 382 17.91 17.39 7.57
N ARG A 383 17.74 18.72 7.57
CA ARG A 383 18.58 19.64 8.36
C ARG A 383 18.57 19.35 9.86
N ASN A 384 17.43 18.89 10.39
CA ASN A 384 17.23 18.55 11.80
C ASN A 384 17.11 17.03 12.01
N ALA A 385 17.73 16.23 11.14
CA ALA A 385 17.59 14.77 11.13
C ALA A 385 17.93 14.12 12.47
N ASP A 386 18.85 14.68 13.24
CA ASP A 386 19.26 14.17 14.57
C ASP A 386 18.16 14.32 15.63
N ARG A 387 17.24 15.28 15.46
CA ARG A 387 16.08 15.49 16.33
C ARG A 387 14.93 14.54 16.00
N PHE A 388 14.89 14.03 14.77
CA PHE A 388 13.82 13.15 14.32
C PHE A 388 14.01 11.74 14.87
N PRO A 389 12.94 11.03 15.28
CA PRO A 389 13.03 9.65 15.76
C PRO A 389 13.62 8.71 14.69
N PRO A 390 14.32 7.63 15.08
CA PRO A 390 14.81 6.66 14.12
C PRO A 390 13.65 5.86 13.54
N VAL A 391 13.71 5.55 12.25
CA VAL A 391 12.73 4.63 11.64
C VAL A 391 12.85 3.25 12.26
N ALA A 392 11.70 2.68 12.62
CA ALA A 392 11.60 1.36 13.20
C ALA A 392 11.89 0.29 12.15
N ILE A 393 12.56 -0.76 12.61
CA ILE A 393 12.86 -1.95 11.84
C ILE A 393 12.22 -3.10 12.60
N HIS A 394 11.29 -3.79 11.96
CA HIS A 394 10.57 -4.87 12.62
C HIS A 394 11.57 -5.96 13.05
N PRO A 395 11.44 -6.55 14.25
CA PRO A 395 12.40 -7.54 14.74
C PRO A 395 12.58 -8.76 13.81
N ASN A 396 11.52 -9.16 13.11
CA ASN A 396 11.57 -10.26 12.14
C ASN A 396 12.26 -9.91 10.82
N ASP A 397 12.58 -8.64 10.59
CA ASP A 397 13.25 -8.15 9.39
C ASP A 397 14.74 -7.88 9.62
N VAL A 398 15.31 -8.40 10.72
CA VAL A 398 16.75 -8.36 10.99
C VAL A 398 17.33 -9.77 10.87
N HIS A 399 18.11 -9.99 9.83
CA HIS A 399 18.65 -11.31 9.47
C HIS A 399 20.15 -11.41 9.72
N THR A 400 20.57 -12.57 10.20
CA THR A 400 21.98 -12.95 10.46
C THR A 400 22.33 -14.34 9.93
N HIS A 401 21.35 -15.05 9.39
CA HIS A 401 21.48 -16.42 8.90
C HIS A 401 20.95 -16.48 7.47
N TYR A 402 21.72 -17.15 6.61
CA TYR A 402 21.46 -17.23 5.18
C TYR A 402 21.59 -18.67 4.70
N PRO A 403 20.86 -19.09 3.65
CA PRO A 403 19.89 -18.30 2.88
C PRO A 403 18.59 -18.00 3.66
N ILE A 404 17.90 -16.92 3.29
CA ILE A 404 16.58 -16.55 3.80
C ILE A 404 15.62 -16.24 2.65
N ARG A 405 14.35 -16.62 2.84
CA ARG A 405 13.22 -16.17 2.04
C ARG A 405 12.11 -15.73 2.99
N ALA A 406 11.54 -14.57 2.74
CA ALA A 406 10.34 -14.09 3.42
C ALA A 406 9.29 -13.70 2.37
N ASP A 407 8.07 -14.20 2.57
CA ASP A 407 6.92 -13.89 1.74
C ASP A 407 5.96 -13.02 2.56
N PHE A 408 5.60 -11.85 2.03
CA PHE A 408 4.63 -10.96 2.64
C PHE A 408 3.26 -11.15 1.98
N ASN A 409 2.27 -11.42 2.81
CA ASN A 409 0.87 -11.43 2.42
C ASN A 409 0.29 -10.00 2.50
N SER A 410 -1.00 -9.87 2.21
CA SER A 410 -1.72 -8.59 2.22
C SER A 410 -1.76 -7.87 3.59
N GLU A 411 -1.40 -8.54 4.69
CA GLU A 411 -1.36 -7.94 6.03
C GLU A 411 0.07 -7.53 6.46
N ALA A 412 1.10 -8.05 5.78
CA ALA A 412 2.50 -7.85 6.16
C ALA A 412 3.30 -7.03 5.15
N MET A 413 2.79 -6.89 3.92
CA MET A 413 3.40 -6.03 2.91
C MET A 413 3.19 -4.56 3.28
N PRO A 414 4.14 -3.66 2.97
CA PRO A 414 3.92 -2.24 3.18
C PRO A 414 2.72 -1.77 2.36
N GLU A 415 1.85 -0.99 2.99
CA GLU A 415 0.73 -0.31 2.34
C GLU A 415 1.22 0.62 1.23
N HIS A 416 0.31 1.15 0.46
CA HIS A 416 0.68 2.06 -0.60
C HIS A 416 1.39 3.31 -0.11
N PHE A 417 2.33 3.82 -0.92
CA PHE A 417 3.14 4.99 -0.53
C PHE A 417 3.65 4.85 0.91
N SER A 418 4.20 3.69 1.18
CA SER A 418 4.86 3.33 2.43
C SER A 418 6.04 2.42 2.13
N CYS A 419 6.82 2.07 3.16
CA CYS A 419 8.00 1.26 2.98
C CYS A 419 8.29 0.38 4.20
N ARG A 420 9.07 -0.68 3.96
CA ARG A 420 9.54 -1.58 5.01
C ARG A 420 11.06 -1.70 4.93
N TYR A 421 11.72 -1.62 6.09
CA TYR A 421 13.18 -1.70 6.19
C TYR A 421 13.57 -3.11 6.63
N ILE A 422 14.42 -3.78 5.83
CA ILE A 422 14.92 -5.12 6.08
C ILE A 422 16.45 -5.08 6.17
N VAL A 423 17.01 -5.60 7.27
CA VAL A 423 18.43 -5.51 7.59
C VAL A 423 19.09 -6.88 7.47
N PHE A 424 20.21 -6.91 6.75
CA PHE A 424 21.05 -8.07 6.57
C PHE A 424 22.41 -7.83 7.21
N ARG A 425 22.81 -8.71 8.13
CA ARG A 425 24.11 -8.68 8.81
C ARG A 425 24.89 -9.98 8.60
N PRO A 426 26.17 -9.90 8.24
CA PRO A 426 26.99 -11.08 8.02
C PRO A 426 27.42 -11.71 9.35
N THR A 427 27.44 -13.04 9.40
CA THR A 427 28.09 -13.84 10.47
C THR A 427 29.42 -14.43 10.02
N GLU A 428 29.67 -14.45 8.71
CA GLU A 428 30.90 -14.86 8.05
C GLU A 428 31.14 -14.01 6.80
N ILE A 429 32.32 -14.12 6.19
CA ILE A 429 32.63 -13.45 4.93
C ILE A 429 32.08 -14.28 3.77
N MET A 430 31.15 -13.69 3.02
CA MET A 430 30.57 -14.22 1.79
C MET A 430 31.14 -13.46 0.59
N PRO A 431 31.84 -14.15 -0.35
CA PRO A 431 32.38 -13.51 -1.55
C PRO A 431 31.32 -12.81 -2.40
N GLU A 432 30.14 -13.45 -2.52
CA GLU A 432 28.97 -12.91 -3.20
C GLU A 432 27.73 -13.11 -2.32
N PHE A 433 26.93 -12.06 -2.23
CA PHE A 433 25.68 -12.06 -1.50
C PHE A 433 24.62 -11.35 -2.34
N ALA A 434 23.56 -12.04 -2.69
CA ALA A 434 22.45 -11.46 -3.45
C ALA A 434 21.27 -11.15 -2.54
N VAL A 435 20.58 -10.07 -2.85
CA VAL A 435 19.22 -9.79 -2.35
C VAL A 435 18.31 -9.65 -3.57
N LYS A 436 17.29 -10.49 -3.63
CA LYS A 436 16.27 -10.52 -4.67
C LYS A 436 14.93 -10.10 -4.09
N ILE A 437 14.16 -9.35 -4.87
CA ILE A 437 12.75 -9.03 -4.62
C ILE A 437 11.92 -9.62 -5.75
N ASP A 438 10.73 -10.08 -5.40
CA ASP A 438 9.82 -10.78 -6.29
C ASP A 438 8.39 -10.37 -5.94
N GLY A 439 7.88 -9.40 -6.69
CA GLY A 439 6.52 -8.88 -6.60
C GLY A 439 5.54 -9.62 -7.51
N ALA A 440 4.25 -9.37 -7.33
CA ALA A 440 3.24 -9.91 -8.24
C ALA A 440 3.40 -9.35 -9.67
N ASP A 441 3.44 -10.25 -10.66
CA ASP A 441 3.49 -9.91 -12.08
C ASP A 441 2.35 -8.93 -12.46
N LEU A 442 2.66 -7.84 -13.17
CA LEU A 442 1.67 -6.89 -13.68
C LEU A 442 0.92 -7.40 -14.92
N ALA A 443 1.54 -8.33 -15.66
CA ALA A 443 1.00 -8.88 -16.89
C ALA A 443 1.53 -10.30 -17.13
N PRO A 444 0.72 -11.20 -17.72
CA PRO A 444 1.23 -12.47 -18.21
C PRO A 444 2.26 -12.24 -19.33
N ILE A 445 3.25 -13.13 -19.41
CA ILE A 445 4.35 -13.06 -20.40
C ILE A 445 3.84 -13.01 -21.88
N ASP A 446 2.71 -13.62 -22.26
CA ASP A 446 2.05 -13.49 -23.57
C ASP A 446 0.53 -13.24 -23.42
N MET A 447 0.08 -12.28 -24.22
CA MET A 447 -1.23 -11.64 -24.10
C MET A 447 -2.16 -12.01 -25.25
N ARG A 448 -1.72 -12.77 -26.27
CA ARG A 448 -2.46 -12.99 -27.54
C ARG A 448 -3.79 -13.70 -27.35
N ASN A 449 -3.88 -14.52 -26.31
CA ASN A 449 -5.05 -15.33 -26.01
C ASN A 449 -5.98 -14.68 -24.97
N LEU A 450 -5.67 -13.44 -24.55
CA LEU A 450 -6.57 -12.62 -23.75
C LEU A 450 -7.64 -11.97 -24.63
N THR A 451 -8.77 -11.57 -24.02
CA THR A 451 -9.78 -10.78 -24.75
C THR A 451 -9.19 -9.43 -25.15
N GLN A 452 -9.67 -8.82 -26.23
CA GLN A 452 -9.22 -7.49 -26.65
C GLN A 452 -9.35 -6.45 -25.53
N THR A 453 -10.40 -6.57 -24.71
CA THR A 453 -10.62 -5.73 -23.53
C THR A 453 -9.51 -5.92 -22.50
N ASP A 454 -9.15 -7.16 -22.17
CA ASP A 454 -8.10 -7.44 -21.19
C ASP A 454 -6.72 -7.01 -21.71
N GLN A 455 -6.42 -7.24 -22.98
CA GLN A 455 -5.19 -6.75 -23.63
C GLN A 455 -5.08 -5.23 -23.54
N THR A 456 -6.16 -4.50 -23.86
CA THR A 456 -6.18 -3.03 -23.81
C THR A 456 -5.97 -2.53 -22.38
N ARG A 457 -6.60 -3.16 -21.38
CA ARG A 457 -6.43 -2.78 -19.97
C ARG A 457 -5.01 -3.03 -19.47
N ILE A 458 -4.42 -4.19 -19.79
CA ILE A 458 -3.04 -4.51 -19.42
C ILE A 458 -2.06 -3.56 -20.11
N GLN A 459 -2.23 -3.29 -21.41
CA GLN A 459 -1.35 -2.38 -22.13
C GLN A 459 -1.44 -0.94 -21.61
N ALA A 460 -2.65 -0.47 -21.30
CA ALA A 460 -2.82 0.83 -20.64
C ALA A 460 -2.08 0.88 -19.30
N GLU A 461 -2.08 -0.23 -18.55
CA GLU A 461 -1.39 -0.31 -17.27
C GLU A 461 0.14 -0.33 -17.39
N LEU A 462 0.67 -1.15 -18.30
CA LEU A 462 2.11 -1.20 -18.57
C LEU A 462 2.62 0.16 -19.06
N ASN A 463 1.89 0.80 -19.99
CA ASN A 463 2.23 2.14 -20.46
C ASN A 463 2.26 3.13 -19.31
N ARG A 464 1.25 3.08 -18.43
CA ARG A 464 1.19 3.94 -17.26
C ARG A 464 2.42 3.75 -16.38
N HIS A 465 2.80 2.51 -16.05
CA HIS A 465 4.02 2.21 -15.28
C HIS A 465 5.27 2.85 -15.89
N THR A 466 5.43 2.78 -17.22
CA THR A 466 6.57 3.40 -17.92
C THR A 466 6.61 4.91 -17.73
N PHE A 467 5.46 5.59 -17.78
CA PHE A 467 5.44 7.05 -17.73
C PHE A 467 5.48 7.64 -16.33
N ILE A 468 4.87 6.97 -15.36
CA ILE A 468 4.72 7.55 -14.01
C ILE A 468 5.53 6.84 -12.94
N GLY A 469 5.99 5.60 -13.17
CA GLY A 469 6.69 4.78 -12.16
C GLY A 469 5.85 4.40 -10.94
N LEU A 470 4.59 4.84 -10.91
CA LEU A 470 3.62 4.58 -9.87
C LEU A 470 2.92 3.23 -10.13
N ARG A 471 3.65 2.12 -10.20
CA ARG A 471 3.12 0.75 -10.01
C ARG A 471 4.28 -0.16 -9.66
N GLY A 472 3.98 -1.19 -8.88
CA GLY A 472 4.96 -2.21 -8.54
C GLY A 472 5.78 -1.90 -7.30
N TRP A 473 6.98 -2.46 -7.28
CA TRP A 473 7.88 -2.44 -6.14
C TRP A 473 9.15 -1.68 -6.48
N ALA A 474 9.59 -0.83 -5.56
CA ALA A 474 10.92 -0.21 -5.63
C ALA A 474 11.82 -0.76 -4.52
N ALA A 475 13.10 -0.83 -4.81
CA ALA A 475 14.10 -1.46 -3.96
C ALA A 475 15.35 -0.58 -3.83
N LYS A 476 15.43 0.18 -2.75
CA LYS A 476 16.65 0.92 -2.39
C LYS A 476 17.48 0.09 -1.42
N PHE A 477 18.80 0.17 -1.55
CA PHE A 477 19.74 -0.51 -0.68
C PHE A 477 20.67 0.52 -0.04
N ILE A 478 20.78 0.46 1.29
CA ILE A 478 21.79 1.21 2.04
C ILE A 478 22.87 0.21 2.44
N VAL A 479 24.04 0.36 1.81
CA VAL A 479 25.21 -0.50 2.00
C VAL A 479 26.17 0.19 2.95
N LYS A 480 26.32 -0.33 4.16
CA LYS A 480 27.24 0.19 5.16
C LYS A 480 28.59 -0.53 5.07
N LYS A 481 29.64 0.23 4.76
CA LYS A 481 31.01 -0.29 4.64
C LYS A 481 31.76 -0.25 5.98
N ARG A 482 32.82 -1.02 6.09
CA ARG A 482 33.66 -1.18 7.30
C ARG A 482 34.36 0.12 7.69
N ASN A 483 34.69 0.97 6.71
CA ASN A 483 35.26 2.31 6.93
C ASN A 483 34.23 3.33 7.48
N GLY A 484 32.95 2.94 7.65
CA GLY A 484 31.87 3.79 8.13
C GLY A 484 31.10 4.55 7.04
N SER A 485 31.57 4.54 5.78
CA SER A 485 30.82 5.15 4.67
C SER A 485 29.57 4.32 4.33
N THR A 486 28.53 5.00 3.87
CA THR A 486 27.33 4.37 3.33
C THR A 486 27.20 4.68 1.84
N GLU A 487 26.78 3.67 1.08
CA GLU A 487 26.50 3.78 -0.35
C GLU A 487 25.02 3.45 -0.57
N ILE A 488 24.33 4.25 -1.37
CA ILE A 488 22.92 4.03 -1.71
C ILE A 488 22.86 3.46 -3.12
N ARG A 489 22.18 2.31 -3.27
CA ARG A 489 21.96 1.66 -4.55
C ARG A 489 20.48 1.42 -4.78
N GLU A 490 20.13 1.10 -6.01
CA GLU A 490 18.76 0.78 -6.39
C GLU A 490 18.75 -0.45 -7.31
N ALA A 491 17.84 -1.38 -7.06
CA ALA A 491 17.49 -2.41 -8.02
C ALA A 491 16.12 -2.07 -8.61
N PHE A 492 16.11 -1.81 -9.91
CA PHE A 492 14.88 -1.54 -10.63
C PHE A 492 14.20 -2.87 -11.02
N THR A 493 12.91 -2.97 -10.76
CA THR A 493 12.13 -4.16 -11.09
C THR A 493 11.82 -4.24 -12.57
N TYR A 494 11.75 -5.47 -13.09
CA TYR A 494 11.21 -5.68 -14.43
C TYR A 494 9.77 -5.19 -14.50
N GLN A 495 9.45 -4.43 -15.54
CA GLN A 495 8.13 -3.83 -15.73
C GLN A 495 7.01 -4.87 -15.57
N ARG A 496 7.18 -6.06 -16.17
CA ARG A 496 6.16 -7.12 -16.11
C ARG A 496 6.23 -7.99 -14.87
N SER A 497 7.37 -8.65 -14.60
CA SER A 497 7.42 -9.66 -13.54
C SER A 497 7.69 -9.08 -12.14
N GLN A 498 7.98 -7.79 -12.03
CA GLN A 498 8.21 -7.11 -10.75
C GLN A 498 9.32 -7.76 -9.91
N GLU A 499 10.28 -8.40 -10.58
CA GLU A 499 11.47 -8.99 -9.97
C GLU A 499 12.68 -8.09 -10.18
N ALA A 500 13.55 -8.04 -9.18
CA ALA A 500 14.86 -7.43 -9.28
C ALA A 500 15.83 -8.16 -8.35
N GLN A 501 17.12 -8.22 -8.72
CA GLN A 501 18.17 -8.71 -7.85
C GLN A 501 19.37 -7.78 -7.87
N MET A 502 19.95 -7.55 -6.69
CA MET A 502 21.25 -6.93 -6.55
C MET A 502 22.24 -7.89 -5.90
N THR A 503 23.43 -7.97 -6.46
CA THR A 503 24.53 -8.78 -5.92
C THR A 503 25.61 -7.87 -5.32
N PHE A 504 26.09 -8.23 -4.15
CA PHE A 504 27.08 -7.51 -3.37
C PHE A 504 28.31 -8.39 -3.19
N SER A 505 29.48 -7.82 -3.42
CA SER A 505 30.76 -8.50 -3.18
C SER A 505 31.25 -8.25 -1.74
N ASP A 506 31.93 -9.25 -1.19
CA ASP A 506 32.65 -9.16 0.09
C ASP A 506 31.75 -8.78 1.30
N PHE A 507 30.59 -9.43 1.41
CA PHE A 507 29.66 -9.26 2.53
C PHE A 507 30.20 -9.93 3.79
N GLY A 508 30.42 -9.17 4.87
CA GLY A 508 31.21 -9.57 6.04
C GLY A 508 32.67 -9.07 5.98
N GLY A 509 33.19 -8.82 4.78
CA GLY A 509 34.45 -8.14 4.53
C GLY A 509 34.27 -6.62 4.57
N ASP A 510 34.40 -5.95 3.42
CA ASP A 510 34.16 -4.51 3.29
C ASP A 510 32.73 -4.13 3.68
N ILE A 511 31.72 -4.91 3.31
CA ILE A 511 30.32 -4.62 3.64
C ILE A 511 29.98 -5.21 5.01
N GLN A 512 29.50 -4.38 5.94
CA GLN A 512 29.16 -4.77 7.31
C GLN A 512 27.65 -4.90 7.55
N GLU A 513 26.83 -4.19 6.78
CA GLU A 513 25.37 -4.25 6.87
C GLU A 513 24.78 -3.82 5.53
N ILE A 514 23.70 -4.47 5.11
CA ILE A 514 22.88 -4.05 3.98
C ILE A 514 21.47 -3.84 4.51
N THR A 515 20.88 -2.66 4.28
CA THR A 515 19.45 -2.42 4.53
C THR A 515 18.71 -2.33 3.20
N LEU A 516 17.79 -3.24 2.95
CA LEU A 516 16.79 -3.11 1.89
C LEU A 516 15.64 -2.23 2.38
N ILE A 517 15.33 -1.18 1.64
CA ILE A 517 14.08 -0.44 1.75
C ILE A 517 13.16 -0.96 0.65
N LEU A 518 12.19 -1.78 1.04
CA LEU A 518 11.16 -2.30 0.15
C LEU A 518 9.99 -1.31 0.13
N ILE A 519 9.73 -0.71 -1.04
CA ILE A 519 8.84 0.44 -1.18
C ILE A 519 7.66 0.05 -2.07
N ASN A 520 6.45 0.36 -1.62
CA ASN A 520 5.23 0.19 -2.41
C ASN A 520 4.84 1.52 -3.07
N MET A 521 4.95 1.60 -4.39
CA MET A 521 4.85 2.84 -5.17
C MET A 521 3.44 3.16 -5.69
N HIS A 522 2.41 2.32 -5.48
CA HIS A 522 1.10 2.61 -6.08
C HIS A 522 -0.17 2.19 -5.29
N PRO A 523 -1.15 3.13 -5.13
CA PRO A 523 -2.12 3.09 -4.04
C PRO A 523 -3.47 2.40 -4.11
N ASP A 524 -4.20 2.26 -5.23
CA ASP A 524 -5.62 1.83 -5.12
C ASP A 524 -6.08 0.75 -6.11
N VAL A 525 -5.14 0.00 -6.71
CA VAL A 525 -5.49 -1.00 -7.73
C VAL A 525 -4.60 -2.24 -7.60
N GLU A 526 -4.85 -3.06 -6.60
CA GLU A 526 -4.44 -4.47 -6.62
C GLU A 526 -5.34 -5.27 -7.58
N GLN A 527 -5.24 -4.92 -8.86
CA GLN A 527 -5.74 -5.76 -9.92
C GLN A 527 -4.55 -6.15 -10.77
N VAL A 528 -3.87 -7.23 -10.40
CA VAL A 528 -3.22 -8.04 -11.45
C VAL A 528 -4.34 -8.51 -12.35
N ILE A 529 -4.44 -7.92 -13.55
CA ILE A 529 -5.49 -8.26 -14.51
C ILE A 529 -5.10 -9.61 -15.12
N ILE A 530 -5.84 -10.64 -14.74
CA ILE A 530 -5.70 -12.00 -15.28
C ILE A 530 -6.98 -12.36 -16.04
N PRO A 531 -6.90 -13.24 -17.05
CA PRO A 531 -8.11 -13.72 -17.71
C PRO A 531 -9.03 -14.38 -16.66
N GLY A 532 -10.21 -13.79 -16.46
CA GLY A 532 -11.23 -14.28 -15.52
C GLY A 532 -11.24 -13.63 -14.13
N GLY A 533 -10.40 -12.64 -13.82
CA GLY A 533 -10.49 -11.92 -12.54
C GLY A 533 -9.32 -11.00 -12.21
N THR A 534 -9.23 -10.61 -10.94
CA THR A 534 -8.19 -9.72 -10.40
C THR A 534 -7.66 -10.31 -9.09
N PHE A 535 -6.35 -10.31 -8.90
CA PHE A 535 -5.69 -10.84 -7.69
C PHE A 535 -5.00 -9.72 -6.89
N GLY A 536 -4.98 -9.87 -5.57
CA GLY A 536 -4.33 -8.97 -4.61
C GLY A 536 -2.80 -8.96 -4.73
N GLY A 537 -2.14 -7.91 -4.23
CA GLY A 537 -0.68 -7.79 -4.26
C GLY A 537 0.02 -8.86 -3.41
N SER A 538 1.19 -9.32 -3.84
CA SER A 538 2.13 -10.08 -3.01
C SER A 538 3.55 -9.64 -3.31
N VAL A 539 4.41 -9.72 -2.30
CA VAL A 539 5.85 -9.49 -2.49
C VAL A 539 6.64 -10.42 -1.59
N SER A 540 7.80 -10.84 -2.08
CA SER A 540 8.76 -11.60 -1.30
C SER A 540 10.16 -11.04 -1.50
N TYR A 541 11.03 -11.29 -0.53
CA TYR A 541 12.46 -11.11 -0.71
C TYR A 541 13.22 -12.39 -0.37
N MET A 542 14.35 -12.56 -1.03
CA MET A 542 15.30 -13.63 -0.80
C MET A 542 16.69 -13.04 -0.62
N ALA A 543 17.48 -13.60 0.29
CA ALA A 543 18.87 -13.18 0.45
C ALA A 543 19.80 -14.35 0.77
N GLY A 544 20.99 -14.35 0.18
CA GLY A 544 21.98 -15.42 0.35
C GLY A 544 22.99 -15.49 -0.78
N ALA A 545 23.81 -16.53 -0.79
CA ALA A 545 24.77 -16.76 -1.87
C ALA A 545 24.01 -17.10 -3.18
N PRO A 546 24.40 -16.48 -4.31
CA PRO A 546 23.98 -16.94 -5.63
C PRO A 546 24.43 -18.39 -5.90
N PRO A 547 23.74 -19.15 -6.76
CA PRO A 547 24.22 -20.47 -7.17
C PRO A 547 25.59 -20.32 -7.84
N LYS A 548 26.55 -21.14 -7.40
CA LYS A 548 27.96 -21.06 -7.86
C LYS A 548 28.14 -21.59 -9.28
N GLU A 549 27.28 -22.52 -9.66
CA GLU A 549 27.33 -23.21 -10.93
C GLU A 549 26.81 -22.32 -12.07
N GLN A 550 27.40 -22.48 -13.24
CA GLN A 550 27.17 -21.62 -14.38
C GLN A 550 26.46 -22.36 -15.50
N LEU A 551 25.72 -21.58 -16.29
CA LEU A 551 25.27 -21.97 -17.61
C LEU A 551 26.29 -21.45 -18.62
N SER A 552 26.49 -22.16 -19.71
CA SER A 552 27.44 -21.75 -20.76
C SER A 552 26.88 -21.98 -22.15
N ASN A 553 27.59 -21.44 -23.15
CA ASN A 553 27.26 -21.60 -24.58
C ASN A 553 25.81 -21.21 -24.90
N ALA A 554 25.29 -20.14 -24.28
CA ALA A 554 23.97 -19.64 -24.62
C ALA A 554 23.99 -19.09 -26.05
N GLN A 555 23.06 -19.56 -26.88
CA GLN A 555 22.95 -19.18 -28.29
C GLN A 555 21.48 -19.00 -28.66
N VAL A 556 21.21 -18.07 -29.59
CA VAL A 556 19.90 -17.87 -30.18
C VAL A 556 19.92 -18.23 -31.66
N SER A 557 18.82 -18.80 -32.15
CA SER A 557 18.63 -19.14 -33.56
C SER A 557 17.17 -18.99 -33.94
N GLN A 558 16.87 -18.82 -35.23
CA GLN A 558 15.49 -18.72 -35.69
C GLN A 558 14.80 -20.08 -35.57
N GLY A 559 13.72 -20.14 -34.79
CA GLY A 559 12.82 -21.28 -34.71
C GLY A 559 11.64 -21.16 -35.68
N ILE A 560 10.76 -22.15 -35.61
CA ILE A 560 9.55 -22.21 -36.46
C ILE A 560 8.50 -21.22 -35.92
N ARG A 561 8.44 -21.02 -34.59
CA ARG A 561 7.41 -20.22 -33.92
C ARG A 561 7.95 -18.94 -33.28
N GLY A 562 9.28 -18.80 -33.23
CA GLY A 562 10.00 -17.68 -32.63
C GLY A 562 11.46 -18.05 -32.38
N PRO A 563 12.26 -17.16 -31.77
CA PRO A 563 13.65 -17.44 -31.42
C PRO A 563 13.80 -18.68 -30.52
N VAL A 564 14.75 -19.56 -30.84
CA VAL A 564 15.13 -20.72 -30.02
C VAL A 564 16.45 -20.42 -29.32
N ILE A 565 16.40 -20.40 -28.00
CA ILE A 565 17.53 -20.21 -27.11
C ILE A 565 18.00 -21.59 -26.63
N LYS A 566 19.30 -21.87 -26.76
CA LYS A 566 19.94 -23.12 -26.29
C LYS A 566 21.10 -22.80 -25.36
N TRP A 567 21.37 -23.66 -24.39
CA TRP A 567 22.47 -23.51 -23.43
C TRP A 567 22.99 -24.87 -22.96
N THR A 568 24.12 -24.83 -22.26
CA THR A 568 24.71 -25.99 -21.55
C THR A 568 24.63 -25.76 -20.04
N VAL A 569 24.43 -26.85 -19.28
CA VAL A 569 24.42 -26.84 -17.81
C VAL A 569 25.69 -27.52 -17.33
N ASP A 570 26.62 -26.76 -16.75
CA ASP A 570 27.96 -27.29 -16.43
C ASP A 570 28.03 -28.04 -15.09
N ASN A 571 27.03 -27.86 -14.20
CA ASN A 571 26.80 -28.68 -12.99
C ASN A 571 25.46 -28.26 -12.30
N PRO A 572 24.41 -29.08 -12.22
CA PRO A 572 23.08 -28.64 -11.76
C PRO A 572 22.85 -28.71 -10.23
N THR A 573 23.89 -28.84 -9.39
CA THR A 573 23.68 -29.29 -7.99
C THR A 573 22.86 -28.30 -7.14
N ASP A 574 23.11 -27.00 -7.25
CA ASP A 574 22.34 -25.94 -6.57
C ASP A 574 21.32 -25.23 -7.49
N ILE A 575 21.18 -25.67 -8.75
CA ILE A 575 20.27 -25.08 -9.72
C ILE A 575 18.93 -25.85 -9.71
N ARG A 576 17.84 -25.13 -9.46
CA ARG A 576 16.48 -25.67 -9.50
C ARG A 576 15.77 -25.32 -10.81
N GLU A 577 15.91 -24.09 -11.25
CA GLU A 577 15.25 -23.57 -12.44
C GLU A 577 16.23 -22.76 -13.30
N VAL A 578 15.84 -22.54 -14.55
CA VAL A 578 16.53 -21.67 -15.50
C VAL A 578 15.55 -20.62 -16.01
N VAL A 579 15.92 -19.36 -15.90
CA VAL A 579 15.16 -18.20 -16.38
C VAL A 579 15.74 -17.74 -17.71
N ILE A 580 14.87 -17.40 -18.66
CA ILE A 580 15.23 -16.81 -19.94
C ILE A 580 14.80 -15.34 -19.89
N VAL A 581 15.79 -14.46 -19.93
CA VAL A 581 15.62 -13.00 -19.91
C VAL A 581 15.84 -12.47 -21.32
N ARG A 582 14.96 -11.60 -21.78
CA ARG A 582 15.02 -10.93 -23.08
C ARG A 582 15.23 -9.44 -22.88
N LYS A 583 16.10 -8.84 -23.68
CA LYS A 583 16.22 -7.39 -23.85
C LYS A 583 15.81 -6.97 -25.26
N ARG A 584 15.01 -5.90 -25.35
CA ARG A 584 14.68 -5.16 -26.57
C ARG A 584 15.70 -4.04 -26.75
N TYR A 585 16.15 -3.84 -27.97
CA TYR A 585 16.95 -2.69 -28.37
C TYR A 585 16.40 -2.16 -29.70
N GLU A 586 16.18 -0.86 -29.78
CA GLU A 586 15.73 -0.17 -30.99
C GLU A 586 16.79 0.86 -31.37
N LEU A 587 17.10 0.97 -32.67
CA LEU A 587 17.99 2.00 -33.19
C LEU A 587 17.26 3.35 -33.15
N GLU A 588 17.77 4.31 -32.38
CA GLU A 588 17.27 5.69 -32.37
C GLU A 588 17.96 6.54 -33.45
N SER A 589 19.12 6.09 -33.93
CA SER A 589 19.86 6.72 -35.01
C SER A 589 20.58 5.69 -35.90
N GLU A 590 20.90 6.08 -37.15
CA GLU A 590 21.72 5.26 -38.06
C GLU A 590 23.15 5.00 -37.53
N THR A 591 23.57 5.70 -36.48
CA THR A 591 24.91 5.55 -35.86
C THR A 591 24.90 4.65 -34.63
N ASP A 592 23.72 4.23 -34.17
CA ASP A 592 23.59 3.36 -33.01
C ASP A 592 24.15 1.99 -33.33
N VAL A 593 24.85 1.39 -32.37
CA VAL A 593 25.37 0.04 -32.48
C VAL A 593 24.60 -0.82 -31.49
N PRO A 594 23.76 -1.77 -31.96
CA PRO A 594 23.07 -2.70 -31.07
C PRO A 594 24.09 -3.47 -30.23
N GLN A 595 23.87 -3.52 -28.92
CA GLN A 595 24.76 -4.22 -28.00
C GLN A 595 23.97 -5.19 -27.10
N PRO A 596 24.51 -6.40 -26.85
CA PRO A 596 23.93 -7.34 -25.90
C PRO A 596 24.00 -6.79 -24.47
N PHE A 597 23.49 -7.58 -23.52
CA PHE A 597 23.73 -7.32 -22.10
C PHE A 597 25.22 -7.16 -21.82
N GLN A 598 25.59 -6.07 -21.15
CA GLN A 598 26.99 -5.72 -20.92
C GLN A 598 27.63 -6.54 -19.79
N ASN A 599 26.82 -6.95 -18.81
CA ASN A 599 27.25 -7.66 -17.62
C ASN A 599 26.05 -8.31 -16.94
N SER A 600 26.31 -9.05 -15.86
CA SER A 600 25.29 -9.75 -15.09
C SER A 600 24.27 -8.80 -14.45
N ASP A 601 24.69 -7.65 -13.95
CA ASP A 601 23.78 -6.66 -13.34
C ASP A 601 22.73 -6.16 -14.35
N ALA A 602 23.12 -6.01 -15.62
CA ALA A 602 22.21 -5.65 -16.71
C ALA A 602 21.13 -6.71 -17.01
N VAL A 603 21.31 -7.94 -16.51
CA VAL A 603 20.39 -9.07 -16.68
C VAL A 603 19.58 -9.33 -15.42
N LEU A 604 19.97 -8.77 -14.26
CA LEU A 604 19.39 -9.07 -12.94
C LEU A 604 18.43 -8.00 -12.44
N ALA A 605 18.45 -6.81 -13.04
CA ALA A 605 17.54 -5.70 -12.76
C ALA A 605 17.29 -4.90 -14.04
N ALA A 606 16.18 -4.16 -14.08
CA ALA A 606 15.92 -3.18 -15.12
C ALA A 606 16.90 -2.00 -15.03
N ARG A 607 16.93 -1.19 -16.09
CA ARG A 607 17.76 0.02 -16.14
C ARG A 607 16.91 1.28 -16.08
N ASP A 608 17.56 2.35 -15.65
CA ASP A 608 17.10 3.73 -15.65
C ASP A 608 18.23 4.53 -16.29
N SER A 609 18.25 4.56 -17.62
CA SER A 609 19.31 5.16 -18.44
C SER A 609 19.15 6.67 -18.57
N ASP A 610 17.94 7.21 -18.40
CA ASP A 610 17.67 8.66 -18.38
C ASP A 610 17.79 9.28 -16.98
N GLY A 611 17.88 8.45 -15.93
CA GLY A 611 18.11 8.87 -14.55
C GLY A 611 16.89 9.50 -13.89
N ASN A 612 15.68 9.23 -14.40
CA ASN A 612 14.43 9.82 -13.90
C ASN A 612 13.84 9.06 -12.69
N GLY A 613 14.46 7.96 -12.28
CA GLY A 613 14.02 7.09 -11.20
C GLY A 613 12.92 6.10 -11.60
N ILE A 614 12.71 5.83 -12.87
CA ILE A 614 11.69 4.91 -13.38
C ILE A 614 12.37 3.86 -14.26
N PRO A 615 12.07 2.56 -14.06
CA PRO A 615 12.60 1.51 -14.92
C PRO A 615 12.12 1.62 -16.37
N GLU A 616 13.04 1.38 -17.30
CA GLU A 616 12.77 1.23 -18.72
C GLU A 616 12.10 -0.12 -19.02
N ASN A 617 11.23 -0.14 -20.04
CA ASN A 617 10.61 -1.36 -20.53
C ASN A 617 11.47 -2.03 -21.63
N ASP A 618 12.75 -2.23 -21.36
CA ASP A 618 13.69 -2.86 -22.29
C ASP A 618 13.98 -4.32 -21.94
N ILE A 619 13.73 -4.76 -20.70
CA ILE A 619 14.03 -6.12 -20.22
C ILE A 619 12.80 -6.85 -19.67
N ALA A 620 12.68 -8.14 -20.00
CA ALA A 620 11.60 -8.99 -19.51
C ALA A 620 12.03 -10.45 -19.33
N ILE A 621 11.47 -11.11 -18.32
CA ILE A 621 11.51 -12.57 -18.22
C ILE A 621 10.49 -13.14 -19.20
N VAL A 622 10.96 -13.92 -20.17
CA VAL A 622 10.12 -14.52 -21.23
C VAL A 622 9.91 -16.01 -21.05
N GLY A 623 10.71 -16.64 -20.20
CA GLY A 623 10.63 -18.08 -19.97
C GLY A 623 11.21 -18.47 -18.63
N ARG A 624 10.65 -19.53 -18.06
CA ARG A 624 11.19 -20.23 -16.88
C ARG A 624 11.07 -21.72 -17.14
N VAL A 625 12.15 -22.47 -17.00
CA VAL A 625 12.17 -23.91 -17.26
C VAL A 625 12.88 -24.67 -16.14
N ASP A 626 12.58 -25.97 -16.04
CA ASP A 626 13.31 -26.86 -15.13
C ASP A 626 14.78 -26.98 -15.57
N VAL A 627 15.71 -27.14 -14.63
CA VAL A 627 17.16 -27.28 -14.90
C VAL A 627 17.50 -28.40 -15.91
N THR A 628 16.63 -29.40 -16.05
CA THR A 628 16.80 -30.48 -17.04
C THR A 628 16.57 -30.05 -18.49
N GLN A 629 15.95 -28.90 -18.72
CA GLN A 629 15.79 -28.35 -20.07
C GLN A 629 17.04 -27.55 -20.46
N THR A 630 17.46 -27.71 -21.70
CA THR A 630 18.64 -27.03 -22.28
C THR A 630 18.29 -26.22 -23.53
N GLN A 631 16.99 -26.05 -23.79
CA GLN A 631 16.46 -25.26 -24.90
C GLN A 631 15.10 -24.67 -24.54
N PHE A 632 14.80 -23.49 -25.07
CA PHE A 632 13.54 -22.77 -24.92
C PHE A 632 13.22 -22.06 -26.23
N GLU A 633 11.97 -22.10 -26.70
CA GLU A 633 11.51 -21.33 -27.86
C GLU A 633 10.68 -20.15 -27.34
N ASP A 634 11.17 -18.93 -27.53
CA ASP A 634 10.47 -17.70 -27.17
C ASP A 634 9.32 -17.47 -28.15
N THR A 635 8.12 -17.86 -27.73
CA THR A 635 6.89 -17.65 -28.47
C THR A 635 6.13 -16.42 -27.98
N THR A 636 6.73 -15.54 -27.18
CA THR A 636 6.01 -14.41 -26.57
C THR A 636 5.78 -13.28 -27.58
N VAL A 637 4.92 -12.31 -27.24
CA VAL A 637 4.67 -11.17 -28.14
C VAL A 637 5.91 -10.28 -28.22
N PHE A 638 6.26 -9.91 -29.45
CA PHE A 638 7.30 -8.92 -29.77
C PHE A 638 6.59 -7.61 -30.08
N GLN A 639 6.86 -6.56 -29.29
CA GLN A 639 6.04 -5.34 -29.28
C GLN A 639 6.00 -4.61 -30.64
N ASP A 640 6.99 -4.83 -31.51
CA ASP A 640 7.23 -4.01 -32.70
C ASP A 640 7.05 -4.75 -34.03
N ILE A 641 6.92 -6.09 -33.97
CA ILE A 641 6.82 -6.96 -35.15
C ILE A 641 5.36 -7.22 -35.53
N ASP A 642 4.44 -7.03 -34.57
CA ASP A 642 2.99 -7.16 -34.75
C ASP A 642 2.27 -5.81 -35.00
N LEU A 643 2.99 -4.68 -35.13
CA LEU A 643 2.41 -3.34 -35.37
C LEU A 643 2.96 -2.70 -36.66
N GLU A 644 2.08 -2.04 -37.43
CA GLU A 644 2.33 -1.46 -38.78
C GLU A 644 3.40 -0.34 -38.86
N PHE A 645 4.11 0.00 -37.77
CA PHE A 645 4.86 1.27 -37.66
C PHE A 645 6.36 1.18 -37.34
N THR A 646 6.94 -0.01 -37.25
CA THR A 646 8.39 -0.18 -36.97
C THR A 646 9.04 -0.97 -38.09
N ASP A 647 10.17 -0.49 -38.63
CA ASP A 647 10.98 -1.29 -39.55
C ASP A 647 11.57 -2.46 -38.74
N PRO A 648 11.27 -3.73 -39.08
CA PRO A 648 11.81 -4.87 -38.37
C PRO A 648 13.35 -4.89 -38.33
N ASN A 649 14.01 -4.18 -39.26
CA ASN A 649 15.47 -4.07 -39.29
C ASN A 649 16.04 -3.15 -38.20
N ASP A 650 15.24 -2.29 -37.59
CA ASP A 650 15.68 -1.34 -36.56
C ASP A 650 15.55 -1.90 -35.13
N VAL A 651 14.97 -3.11 -35.00
CA VAL A 651 14.70 -3.74 -33.71
C VAL A 651 15.49 -5.03 -33.54
N HIS A 652 16.26 -5.08 -32.46
CA HIS A 652 17.14 -6.18 -32.09
C HIS A 652 16.74 -6.75 -30.73
N TYR A 653 16.57 -8.08 -30.66
CA TYR A 653 16.32 -8.77 -29.41
C TYR A 653 17.54 -9.56 -28.96
N TYR A 654 17.92 -9.39 -27.69
CA TYR A 654 19.00 -10.07 -27.02
C TYR A 654 18.48 -10.98 -25.90
N TYR A 655 19.22 -12.04 -25.60
CA TYR A 655 18.81 -13.01 -24.59
C TYR A 655 19.92 -13.27 -23.58
N ALA A 656 19.53 -13.64 -22.37
CA ALA A 656 20.41 -14.20 -21.36
C ALA A 656 19.70 -15.36 -20.66
N VAL A 657 20.46 -16.38 -20.29
CA VAL A 657 19.97 -17.57 -19.60
C VAL A 657 20.53 -17.61 -18.20
N VAL A 658 19.68 -17.62 -17.19
CA VAL A 658 20.05 -17.37 -15.79
C VAL A 658 19.73 -18.59 -14.92
N PRO A 659 20.70 -19.19 -14.22
CA PRO A 659 20.42 -20.26 -13.27
C PRO A 659 19.74 -19.70 -12.01
N VAL A 660 18.81 -20.45 -11.44
CA VAL A 660 18.08 -20.06 -10.22
C VAL A 660 18.10 -21.18 -9.19
N ASN A 661 18.46 -20.86 -7.96
CA ASN A 661 18.53 -21.83 -6.88
C ASN A 661 17.16 -22.13 -6.24
N ALA A 662 17.15 -23.03 -5.26
CA ALA A 662 15.91 -23.52 -4.67
C ALA A 662 15.04 -22.48 -3.94
N ILE A 663 15.65 -21.38 -3.48
CA ILE A 663 14.93 -20.29 -2.81
C ILE A 663 14.50 -19.18 -3.76
N GLY A 664 15.05 -19.13 -4.99
CA GLY A 664 14.69 -18.19 -6.04
C GLY A 664 15.76 -17.15 -6.40
N ILE A 665 16.98 -17.24 -5.84
CA ILE A 665 18.10 -16.34 -6.16
C ILE A 665 18.67 -16.72 -7.54
N MET A 666 18.88 -15.70 -8.36
CA MET A 666 19.49 -15.79 -9.69
C MET A 666 21.02 -15.81 -9.58
N GLY A 667 21.68 -16.67 -10.36
CA GLY A 667 23.14 -16.76 -10.44
C GLY A 667 23.73 -15.97 -11.60
N ASN A 668 24.95 -16.34 -11.98
CA ASN A 668 25.64 -15.70 -13.09
C ASN A 668 24.99 -16.09 -14.44
N PRO A 669 24.48 -15.12 -15.23
CA PRO A 669 23.83 -15.39 -16.50
C PRO A 669 24.82 -15.79 -17.60
N SER A 670 24.37 -16.66 -18.49
CA SER A 670 24.99 -16.93 -19.79
C SER A 670 24.37 -16.00 -20.82
N ILE A 671 25.09 -14.94 -21.20
CA ILE A 671 24.62 -13.91 -22.12
C ILE A 671 24.79 -14.40 -23.56
N VAL A 672 23.72 -14.29 -24.35
CA VAL A 672 23.77 -14.59 -25.79
C VAL A 672 24.40 -13.39 -26.50
N PRO A 673 25.51 -13.59 -27.25
CA PRO A 673 26.22 -12.48 -27.90
C PRO A 673 25.48 -11.92 -29.12
N ASP A 674 24.76 -12.80 -29.84
CA ASP A 674 24.08 -12.44 -31.09
C ASP A 674 22.67 -11.91 -30.83
N SER A 675 22.26 -10.89 -31.59
CA SER A 675 20.87 -10.45 -31.64
C SER A 675 20.05 -11.30 -32.60
N ILE A 676 18.73 -11.29 -32.44
CA ILE A 676 17.80 -11.83 -33.43
C ILE A 676 16.64 -10.87 -33.68
N THR A 677 16.18 -10.81 -34.92
CA THR A 677 14.90 -10.21 -35.30
C THR A 677 13.93 -11.36 -35.63
N PRO A 678 12.94 -11.62 -34.77
CA PRO A 678 11.99 -12.72 -34.96
C PRO A 678 11.24 -12.65 -36.29
N ILE A 679 11.12 -13.79 -36.97
CA ILE A 679 10.12 -14.02 -38.03
C ILE A 679 9.04 -14.94 -37.46
N THR A 680 7.78 -14.50 -37.42
CA THR A 680 6.66 -15.26 -36.84
C THR A 680 5.73 -15.79 -37.92
N ASP A 681 5.55 -17.12 -37.98
CA ASP A 681 4.39 -17.76 -38.62
C ASP A 681 3.34 -18.05 -37.54
N THR A 682 2.25 -17.27 -37.52
CA THR A 682 1.26 -17.21 -36.43
C THR A 682 0.20 -18.32 -36.48
N ALA A 683 0.39 -19.37 -37.28
CA ALA A 683 -0.67 -20.37 -37.51
C ALA A 683 -0.81 -21.47 -36.43
N ASN A 684 0.13 -21.66 -35.48
CA ASN A 684 0.07 -22.80 -34.52
C ASN A 684 0.79 -22.56 -33.18
N GLU A 685 0.08 -22.06 -32.16
CA GLU A 685 0.61 -21.81 -30.81
C GLU A 685 0.38 -22.97 -29.82
N ALA A 686 1.30 -23.13 -28.85
CA ALA A 686 1.16 -24.05 -27.73
C ALA A 686 0.24 -23.47 -26.62
N PRO A 687 -0.52 -24.31 -25.90
CA PRO A 687 -1.35 -23.87 -24.78
C PRO A 687 -0.47 -23.55 -23.57
N ALA A 688 -0.83 -22.49 -22.85
CA ALA A 688 -0.21 -22.12 -21.59
C ALA A 688 -1.29 -21.89 -20.52
N PHE A 689 -0.94 -22.03 -19.24
CA PHE A 689 -1.90 -22.30 -18.16
C PHE A 689 -1.84 -21.31 -17.01
N PHE A 690 -2.96 -20.71 -16.63
CA PHE A 690 -3.15 -20.00 -15.37
C PHE A 690 -3.58 -21.00 -14.31
N ILE A 691 -2.95 -21.00 -13.15
CA ILE A 691 -3.30 -21.84 -12.02
C ILE A 691 -3.54 -20.93 -10.82
N THR A 692 -4.73 -21.03 -10.25
CA THR A 692 -5.07 -20.35 -9.00
C THR A 692 -5.34 -21.41 -7.95
N THR A 693 -4.87 -21.16 -6.72
CA THR A 693 -5.16 -22.03 -5.60
C THR A 693 -5.72 -21.28 -4.43
N GLN A 694 -6.83 -21.76 -3.90
CA GLN A 694 -7.51 -21.20 -2.75
C GLN A 694 -7.50 -22.22 -1.61
N PRO A 695 -7.04 -21.84 -0.40
CA PRO A 695 -7.09 -22.74 0.75
C PRO A 695 -8.55 -23.09 1.06
N HIS A 696 -8.86 -24.38 1.20
CA HIS A 696 -10.19 -24.85 1.57
C HIS A 696 -10.21 -25.40 3.00
N HIS A 697 -9.31 -26.35 3.28
CA HIS A 697 -9.08 -26.92 4.61
C HIS A 697 -7.58 -27.13 4.82
N THR A 698 -7.15 -27.42 6.05
CA THR A 698 -5.75 -27.77 6.32
C THR A 698 -5.33 -28.99 5.47
N GLY A 699 -4.37 -28.79 4.57
CA GLY A 699 -3.95 -29.83 3.62
C GLY A 699 -4.87 -30.06 2.42
N GLU A 700 -5.82 -29.15 2.17
CA GLU A 700 -6.70 -29.18 1.00
C GLU A 700 -6.85 -27.79 0.37
N TRP A 701 -6.55 -27.70 -0.93
CA TRP A 701 -6.72 -26.48 -1.73
C TRP A 701 -7.61 -26.75 -2.93
N HIS A 702 -8.53 -25.83 -3.20
CA HIS A 702 -9.17 -25.77 -4.50
C HIS A 702 -8.18 -25.24 -5.51
N VAL A 703 -8.08 -25.92 -6.64
CA VAL A 703 -7.21 -25.55 -7.74
C VAL A 703 -8.10 -25.22 -8.94
N GLU A 704 -7.98 -24.02 -9.49
CA GLU A 704 -8.51 -23.75 -10.83
C GLU A 704 -7.35 -23.67 -11.83
N VAL A 705 -7.56 -24.27 -12.99
CA VAL A 705 -6.63 -24.21 -14.11
C VAL A 705 -7.36 -23.63 -15.30
N GLN A 706 -6.77 -22.63 -15.95
CA GLN A 706 -7.27 -22.05 -17.19
C GLN A 706 -6.19 -22.09 -18.27
N SER A 707 -6.50 -22.67 -19.42
CA SER A 707 -5.61 -22.74 -20.59
C SER A 707 -5.90 -21.59 -21.55
N THR A 708 -4.87 -21.10 -22.23
CA THR A 708 -5.01 -20.11 -23.32
C THR A 708 -5.68 -20.68 -24.57
N ARG A 709 -5.73 -22.01 -24.71
CA ARG A 709 -6.33 -22.68 -25.88
C ARG A 709 -7.20 -23.86 -25.44
N PRO A 710 -8.22 -24.24 -26.24
CA PRO A 710 -8.93 -25.49 -26.06
C PRO A 710 -7.97 -26.67 -26.03
N LEU A 711 -8.19 -27.62 -25.12
CA LEU A 711 -7.39 -28.83 -25.03
C LEU A 711 -8.18 -30.05 -25.50
N GLN A 712 -7.47 -31.02 -26.04
CA GLN A 712 -8.00 -32.33 -26.42
C GLN A 712 -8.56 -33.09 -25.21
N SER A 713 -7.97 -32.88 -24.03
CA SER A 713 -8.35 -33.50 -22.77
C SER A 713 -7.98 -32.60 -21.60
N ALA A 714 -8.44 -32.95 -20.38
CA ALA A 714 -7.96 -32.27 -19.17
C ALA A 714 -6.42 -32.29 -19.09
N PRO A 715 -5.78 -31.17 -18.72
CA PRO A 715 -4.33 -31.13 -18.59
C PRO A 715 -3.89 -31.98 -17.40
N GLN A 716 -2.66 -32.47 -17.45
CA GLN A 716 -2.04 -33.17 -16.33
C GLN A 716 -1.38 -32.15 -15.42
N LEU A 717 -1.89 -32.00 -14.20
CA LEU A 717 -1.30 -31.14 -13.17
C LEU A 717 -0.69 -31.99 -12.05
N LEU A 718 0.61 -31.81 -11.87
CA LEU A 718 1.42 -32.37 -10.80
C LEU A 718 1.88 -31.22 -9.89
N VAL A 719 1.88 -31.46 -8.60
CA VAL A 719 2.34 -30.50 -7.59
C VAL A 719 3.47 -31.15 -6.81
N GLU A 720 4.66 -30.55 -6.81
CA GLU A 720 5.83 -31.04 -6.08
C GLU A 720 6.00 -30.26 -4.77
N SER A 721 6.12 -30.93 -3.62
CA SER A 721 6.37 -30.29 -2.32
C SER A 721 7.83 -29.85 -2.12
N PRO A 722 8.12 -29.09 -1.04
CA PRO A 722 9.48 -28.73 -0.66
C PRO A 722 10.48 -29.89 -0.56
N ASN A 723 10.02 -31.09 -0.18
CA ASN A 723 10.82 -32.31 -0.08
C ASN A 723 10.79 -33.19 -1.35
N ARG A 724 10.24 -32.69 -2.46
CA ARG A 724 10.10 -33.39 -3.75
C ARG A 724 9.07 -34.54 -3.79
N ASP A 725 8.12 -34.58 -2.86
CA ASP A 725 6.96 -35.46 -3.01
C ASP A 725 6.01 -34.90 -4.07
N ASN A 726 5.44 -35.78 -4.88
CA ASN A 726 4.57 -35.39 -5.98
C ASN A 726 3.10 -35.69 -5.67
N TYR A 727 2.23 -34.70 -5.82
CA TYR A 727 0.78 -34.77 -5.68
C TYR A 727 0.12 -34.55 -7.04
N THR A 728 -0.58 -35.56 -7.55
CA THR A 728 -1.36 -35.43 -8.77
C THR A 728 -2.71 -34.76 -8.46
N VAL A 729 -3.04 -33.70 -9.19
CA VAL A 729 -4.35 -33.03 -9.09
C VAL A 729 -5.23 -33.50 -10.23
N ILE A 730 -6.33 -34.18 -9.90
CA ILE A 730 -7.34 -34.58 -10.89
C ILE A 730 -8.19 -33.35 -11.23
N LEU A 731 -8.18 -32.97 -12.50
CA LEU A 731 -8.87 -31.80 -13.02
C LEU A 731 -10.17 -32.21 -13.71
N THR A 732 -11.28 -31.60 -13.30
CA THR A 732 -12.62 -31.72 -13.88
C THR A 732 -12.88 -30.52 -14.78
N GLN A 733 -13.36 -30.77 -15.99
CA GLN A 733 -13.59 -29.72 -16.98
C GLN A 733 -14.82 -28.87 -16.64
N GLU A 734 -14.65 -27.54 -16.65
CA GLU A 734 -15.75 -26.57 -16.56
C GLU A 734 -16.09 -25.95 -17.92
N SER A 735 -15.07 -25.72 -18.76
CA SER A 735 -15.21 -25.26 -20.14
C SER A 735 -14.08 -25.83 -21.01
N GLU A 736 -14.07 -25.53 -22.31
CA GLU A 736 -12.99 -25.95 -23.22
C GLU A 736 -11.60 -25.46 -22.80
N THR A 737 -11.54 -24.39 -22.00
CA THR A 737 -10.32 -23.73 -21.53
C THR A 737 -10.20 -23.67 -20.02
N LYS A 738 -11.14 -24.23 -19.24
CA LYS A 738 -11.13 -24.13 -17.77
C LYS A 738 -11.41 -25.47 -17.10
N TRP A 739 -10.65 -25.75 -16.04
CA TRP A 739 -10.78 -26.94 -15.20
C TRP A 739 -10.68 -26.58 -13.71
N ARG A 740 -11.28 -27.42 -12.87
CA ARG A 740 -11.15 -27.36 -11.41
C ARG A 740 -10.69 -28.68 -10.84
N GLY A 741 -9.87 -28.63 -9.81
CA GLY A 741 -9.42 -29.78 -9.05
C GLY A 741 -9.26 -29.47 -7.58
N THR A 742 -8.77 -30.47 -6.85
CA THR A 742 -8.48 -30.35 -5.43
C THR A 742 -7.11 -30.95 -5.16
N LEU A 743 -6.18 -30.13 -4.69
CA LEU A 743 -4.88 -30.58 -4.17
C LEU A 743 -5.08 -31.07 -2.74
N ARG A 744 -4.59 -32.28 -2.44
CA ARG A 744 -4.70 -32.90 -1.12
C ARG A 744 -3.36 -33.43 -0.65
N THR A 745 -2.94 -33.03 0.54
CA THR A 745 -1.74 -33.57 1.20
C THR A 745 -2.11 -34.67 2.19
N ASN A 746 -1.16 -35.58 2.45
CA ASN A 746 -1.25 -36.52 3.55
C ASN A 746 -0.59 -35.90 4.78
N GLY A 747 -1.33 -35.74 5.86
CA GLY A 747 -0.87 -35.03 7.05
C GLY A 747 -0.75 -33.52 6.85
N PHE A 748 -0.11 -32.86 7.82
CA PHE A 748 0.16 -31.44 7.71
C PHE A 748 1.09 -31.17 6.52
N PRO A 749 0.76 -30.19 5.67
CA PRO A 749 1.64 -29.81 4.57
C PRO A 749 2.99 -29.33 5.13
N LEU A 750 4.06 -29.57 4.37
CA LEU A 750 5.38 -29.10 4.71
C LEU A 750 5.44 -27.59 4.51
N THR A 751 6.08 -26.89 5.44
CA THR A 751 6.35 -25.46 5.22
C THR A 751 7.36 -25.30 4.08
N GLY A 752 7.03 -24.46 3.11
CA GLY A 752 7.90 -24.12 1.99
C GLY A 752 7.16 -23.96 0.65
N ILE A 753 7.97 -23.91 -0.40
CA ILE A 753 7.57 -23.74 -1.81
C ILE A 753 7.10 -25.07 -2.39
N TYR A 754 5.86 -25.11 -2.86
CA TYR A 754 5.34 -26.18 -3.69
C TYR A 754 5.29 -25.75 -5.16
N LEU A 755 5.78 -26.59 -6.07
CA LEU A 755 5.86 -26.28 -7.50
C LEU A 755 4.75 -26.94 -8.30
N TYR A 756 4.06 -26.20 -9.14
CA TYR A 756 3.16 -26.76 -10.14
C TYR A 756 3.91 -27.14 -11.41
N LYS A 757 3.62 -28.34 -11.91
CA LYS A 757 4.10 -28.90 -13.17
C LYS A 757 2.87 -29.31 -13.97
N ILE A 758 2.59 -28.61 -15.06
CA ILE A 758 1.40 -28.88 -15.88
C ILE A 758 1.79 -29.24 -17.31
N SER A 759 0.98 -30.07 -17.95
CA SER A 759 1.06 -30.28 -19.40
C SER A 759 -0.32 -30.53 -20.02
N GLY A 760 -0.54 -30.07 -21.25
CA GLY A 760 -1.76 -30.29 -22.00
C GLY A 760 -1.52 -30.25 -23.50
N LYS A 761 -2.45 -30.83 -24.25
CA LYS A 761 -2.35 -30.99 -25.70
C LYS A 761 -3.57 -30.36 -26.39
N THR A 762 -3.38 -29.56 -27.42
CA THR A 762 -4.48 -29.01 -28.24
C THR A 762 -5.11 -30.10 -29.12
N PRO A 763 -6.31 -29.89 -29.69
CA PRO A 763 -6.90 -30.77 -30.69
C PRO A 763 -6.02 -30.99 -31.94
N SER A 764 -5.21 -30.00 -32.32
CA SER A 764 -4.22 -30.10 -33.42
C SER A 764 -2.94 -30.85 -33.03
N GLY A 765 -2.83 -31.27 -31.77
CA GLY A 765 -1.76 -32.11 -31.27
C GLY A 765 -0.53 -31.38 -30.74
N ILE A 766 -0.64 -30.07 -30.51
CA ILE A 766 0.45 -29.23 -29.98
C ILE A 766 0.50 -29.40 -28.46
N MET A 767 1.67 -29.76 -27.94
CA MET A 767 1.92 -29.86 -26.50
C MET A 767 2.28 -28.49 -25.92
N GLY A 768 1.73 -28.18 -24.74
CA GLY A 768 2.12 -27.03 -23.93
C GLY A 768 2.31 -27.43 -22.47
N ASN A 769 3.29 -26.82 -21.81
CA ASN A 769 3.69 -27.10 -20.43
C ASN A 769 4.03 -25.82 -19.63
N GLN A 770 3.70 -24.66 -20.20
CA GLN A 770 4.02 -23.36 -19.64
C GLN A 770 2.90 -22.90 -18.69
N ILE A 771 3.27 -22.49 -17.47
CA ILE A 771 2.34 -21.94 -16.48
C ILE A 771 2.51 -20.42 -16.47
N TRP A 772 1.43 -19.70 -16.77
CA TRP A 772 1.27 -18.24 -16.70
C TRP A 772 1.25 -17.72 -15.27
N GLN A 773 0.53 -18.40 -14.39
CA GLN A 773 0.28 -17.97 -13.02
C GLN A 773 0.17 -19.20 -12.13
N GLY A 774 0.70 -19.12 -10.90
CA GLY A 774 0.58 -20.17 -9.90
C GLY A 774 1.74 -21.16 -9.84
N ARG A 775 2.86 -20.97 -10.56
CA ARG A 775 3.97 -21.94 -10.53
C ARG A 775 4.45 -22.35 -9.14
N ILE A 776 4.36 -21.44 -8.18
CA ILE A 776 4.73 -21.68 -6.79
C ILE A 776 3.50 -21.37 -5.94
N PHE A 777 3.16 -22.26 -5.01
CA PHE A 777 2.39 -21.85 -3.84
C PHE A 777 3.22 -22.06 -2.58
N ASN A 778 3.22 -21.05 -1.71
CA ASN A 778 3.91 -21.10 -0.44
C ASN A 778 2.92 -21.52 0.65
N TYR A 779 3.29 -22.54 1.40
CA TYR A 779 2.59 -22.88 2.63
C TYR A 779 3.50 -22.61 3.82
N VAL A 780 3.00 -21.87 4.81
CA VAL A 780 3.71 -21.65 6.08
C VAL A 780 2.84 -22.18 7.21
N ALA A 781 3.31 -23.21 7.91
CA ALA A 781 2.60 -23.74 9.07
C ALA A 781 2.74 -22.77 10.25
N ASN A 782 1.62 -22.42 10.89
CA ASN A 782 1.56 -21.64 12.12
C ASN A 782 0.49 -22.24 13.06
N ASN A 783 0.40 -21.72 14.28
CA ASN A 783 -0.54 -22.29 15.28
C ASN A 783 -2.02 -22.14 14.89
N THR A 784 -2.37 -21.18 14.03
CA THR A 784 -3.75 -20.96 13.59
C THR A 784 -4.15 -21.88 12.43
N ASN A 785 -3.24 -22.23 11.52
CA ASN A 785 -3.49 -23.08 10.36
C ASN A 785 -3.03 -24.55 10.55
N ARG A 786 -2.29 -24.87 11.61
CA ARG A 786 -1.99 -26.25 12.04
C ARG A 786 -3.09 -26.80 12.95
N ASN A 787 -4.34 -26.72 12.48
CA ASN A 787 -5.52 -27.21 13.20
C ASN A 787 -6.23 -28.34 12.43
N VAL A 788 -7.00 -29.16 13.16
CA VAL A 788 -7.81 -30.25 12.60
C VAL A 788 -9.24 -29.79 12.41
N SER A 789 -9.70 -29.75 11.16
CA SER A 789 -11.10 -29.44 10.83
C SER A 789 -11.89 -30.71 10.49
N VAL A 790 -13.20 -30.65 10.71
CA VAL A 790 -14.12 -31.77 10.45
C VAL A 790 -15.29 -31.26 9.61
N SER A 791 -15.59 -31.94 8.51
CA SER A 791 -16.66 -31.54 7.57
C SER A 791 -17.45 -32.76 7.06
N PRO A 792 -18.79 -32.67 6.91
CA PRO A 792 -19.63 -31.55 7.30
C PRO A 792 -19.86 -31.51 8.82
N ASN A 793 -19.95 -30.32 9.42
CA ASN A 793 -20.24 -30.15 10.84
C ASN A 793 -21.25 -29.00 11.04
N PRO A 794 -22.54 -29.26 11.38
CA PRO A 794 -23.11 -30.55 11.78
C PRO A 794 -23.29 -31.54 10.62
N LEU A 795 -23.14 -32.85 10.90
CA LEU A 795 -23.52 -33.90 9.97
C LEU A 795 -25.04 -34.14 10.04
N ARG A 796 -25.75 -33.95 8.93
CA ARG A 796 -27.19 -34.23 8.80
C ARG A 796 -27.42 -35.60 8.18
N ALA A 797 -27.79 -36.59 8.99
CA ALA A 797 -27.90 -37.99 8.57
C ALA A 797 -28.97 -38.23 7.47
N ALA A 798 -29.97 -37.35 7.33
CA ALA A 798 -31.04 -37.48 6.34
C ALA A 798 -30.74 -36.93 4.93
N GLN A 799 -29.66 -36.15 4.71
CA GLN A 799 -29.42 -35.39 3.46
C GLN A 799 -28.22 -35.87 2.62
N GLY A 800 -27.88 -37.16 2.68
CA GLY A 800 -26.97 -37.80 1.72
C GLY A 800 -25.47 -37.79 2.07
N SER A 801 -25.01 -36.99 3.06
CA SER A 801 -23.67 -37.18 3.63
C SER A 801 -23.70 -38.29 4.69
N GLN A 802 -23.15 -39.46 4.37
CA GLN A 802 -23.10 -40.62 5.28
C GLN A 802 -21.80 -40.72 6.10
N HIS A 803 -20.87 -39.78 5.91
CA HIS A 803 -19.56 -39.80 6.56
C HIS A 803 -19.08 -38.39 6.96
N LEU A 804 -18.26 -38.33 8.02
CA LEU A 804 -17.50 -37.16 8.46
C LEU A 804 -16.07 -37.26 7.92
N THR A 805 -15.51 -36.16 7.43
CA THR A 805 -14.14 -36.09 6.91
C THR A 805 -13.26 -35.29 7.86
N PHE A 806 -12.06 -35.77 8.15
CA PHE A 806 -11.06 -35.08 8.98
C PHE A 806 -9.95 -34.51 8.10
N TYR A 807 -9.55 -33.26 8.37
CA TYR A 807 -8.48 -32.55 7.66
C TYR A 807 -7.42 -32.05 8.65
N PRO A 808 -6.11 -32.16 8.36
CA PRO A 808 -5.55 -32.89 7.22
C PRO A 808 -5.82 -34.40 7.35
N ARG A 809 -5.83 -35.09 6.21
CA ARG A 809 -6.05 -36.55 6.19
C ARG A 809 -4.85 -37.29 6.77
N GLY A 810 -5.08 -38.50 7.24
CA GLY A 810 -4.03 -39.41 7.66
C GLY A 810 -3.61 -39.31 9.13
N LEU A 811 -4.33 -38.53 9.93
CA LEU A 811 -4.12 -38.46 11.38
C LEU A 811 -4.70 -39.69 12.09
N LYS A 812 -4.18 -40.05 13.26
CA LYS A 812 -4.88 -40.97 14.16
C LYS A 812 -5.96 -40.19 14.92
N VAL A 813 -7.22 -40.56 14.75
CA VAL A 813 -8.37 -39.88 15.37
C VAL A 813 -9.10 -40.82 16.31
N GLU A 814 -9.29 -40.37 17.55
CA GLU A 814 -10.06 -41.06 18.59
C GLU A 814 -11.33 -40.25 18.87
N ILE A 815 -12.50 -40.90 18.83
CA ILE A 815 -13.81 -40.25 18.94
C ILE A 815 -14.47 -40.64 20.27
N TYR A 816 -15.10 -39.67 20.93
CA TYR A 816 -15.72 -39.80 22.24
C TYR A 816 -17.15 -39.26 22.24
N ASP A 817 -18.03 -39.85 23.05
CA ASP A 817 -19.34 -39.28 23.35
C ASP A 817 -19.24 -38.16 24.41
N ILE A 818 -20.38 -37.52 24.72
CA ILE A 818 -20.46 -36.44 25.71
C ILE A 818 -20.13 -36.88 27.14
N LEU A 819 -20.17 -38.19 27.42
CA LEU A 819 -19.82 -38.77 28.73
C LEU A 819 -18.33 -39.15 28.80
N GLY A 820 -17.57 -38.93 27.74
CA GLY A 820 -16.15 -39.26 27.66
C GLY A 820 -15.87 -40.73 27.32
N ASN A 821 -16.87 -41.52 26.92
CA ASN A 821 -16.63 -42.89 26.48
C ASN A 821 -16.06 -42.89 25.07
N ARG A 822 -15.00 -43.66 24.84
CA ARG A 822 -14.38 -43.79 23.52
C ARG A 822 -15.24 -44.65 22.60
N ILE A 823 -15.72 -44.05 21.51
CA ILE A 823 -16.65 -44.64 20.55
C ILE A 823 -15.92 -45.40 19.44
N LYS A 824 -14.85 -44.83 18.88
CA LYS A 824 -14.05 -45.44 17.81
C LYS A 824 -12.64 -44.85 17.74
N VAL A 825 -11.70 -45.65 17.24
CA VAL A 825 -10.36 -45.19 16.84
C VAL A 825 -10.19 -45.42 15.36
N ILE A 826 -9.73 -44.39 14.65
CA ILE A 826 -9.50 -44.39 13.21
C ILE A 826 -8.01 -44.10 12.99
N ASN A 827 -7.28 -45.09 12.53
CA ASN A 827 -5.88 -44.92 12.12
C ASN A 827 -5.83 -44.40 10.69
N ASN A 828 -4.94 -43.45 10.40
CA ASN A 828 -4.82 -42.81 9.09
C ASN A 828 -6.15 -42.22 8.60
N ALA A 829 -6.86 -41.54 9.52
CA ALA A 829 -8.23 -41.07 9.34
C ALA A 829 -8.34 -40.13 8.13
N SER A 830 -9.22 -40.53 7.21
CA SER A 830 -9.73 -39.64 6.17
C SER A 830 -11.22 -39.40 6.42
N ASN A 831 -11.98 -40.49 6.56
CA ASN A 831 -13.42 -40.46 6.77
C ASN A 831 -13.83 -41.30 7.98
N TRP A 832 -14.93 -40.93 8.61
CA TRP A 832 -15.67 -41.72 9.58
C TRP A 832 -17.10 -41.96 9.12
N ASP A 833 -17.48 -43.22 9.01
CA ASP A 833 -18.81 -43.72 8.64
C ASP A 833 -19.88 -43.55 9.74
N CYS A 834 -19.54 -42.83 10.81
CA CYS A 834 -20.43 -42.55 11.96
C CYS A 834 -20.92 -43.84 12.65
N THR A 835 -20.05 -44.84 12.71
CA THR A 835 -20.28 -46.07 13.48
C THR A 835 -19.37 -46.15 14.70
N ASN A 836 -19.79 -46.87 15.74
CA ASN A 836 -18.93 -47.22 16.85
C ASN A 836 -17.96 -48.36 16.47
N GLN A 837 -17.13 -48.80 17.43
CA GLN A 837 -16.17 -49.89 17.22
C GLN A 837 -16.81 -51.23 16.78
N ARG A 838 -18.13 -51.42 17.00
CA ARG A 838 -18.89 -52.62 16.61
C ARG A 838 -19.59 -52.49 15.25
N GLY A 839 -19.44 -51.34 14.58
CA GLY A 839 -20.10 -51.06 13.30
C GLY A 839 -21.54 -50.54 13.42
N GLU A 840 -22.01 -50.25 14.64
CA GLU A 840 -23.36 -49.73 14.88
C GLU A 840 -23.38 -48.21 14.70
N LYS A 841 -24.40 -47.66 14.03
CA LYS A 841 -24.54 -46.22 13.82
C LYS A 841 -24.68 -45.48 15.15
N VAL A 842 -23.94 -44.38 15.31
CA VAL A 842 -24.00 -43.54 16.51
C VAL A 842 -25.29 -42.73 16.57
N CYS A 843 -25.74 -42.35 17.76
CA CYS A 843 -26.95 -41.56 17.94
C CYS A 843 -26.73 -40.07 17.58
N ALA A 844 -27.83 -39.33 17.36
CA ALA A 844 -27.74 -37.87 17.26
C ALA A 844 -27.24 -37.29 18.58
N GLY A 845 -26.27 -36.39 18.53
CA GLY A 845 -25.60 -35.86 19.71
C GLY A 845 -24.31 -35.12 19.39
N LEU A 846 -23.70 -34.56 20.43
CA LEU A 846 -22.38 -33.93 20.38
C LEU A 846 -21.31 -34.99 20.66
N TYR A 847 -20.26 -34.97 19.85
CA TYR A 847 -19.10 -35.85 19.96
C TYR A 847 -17.83 -35.02 20.02
N PHE A 848 -16.82 -35.58 20.68
CA PHE A 848 -15.48 -35.01 20.78
C PHE A 848 -14.49 -35.89 20.03
N PHE A 849 -13.42 -35.30 19.53
CA PHE A 849 -12.32 -36.06 18.95
C PHE A 849 -10.98 -35.61 19.52
N ARG A 850 -10.03 -36.55 19.52
CA ARG A 850 -8.60 -36.33 19.74
C ARG A 850 -7.84 -36.82 18.51
N ALA A 851 -7.15 -35.93 17.83
CA ALA A 851 -6.34 -36.21 16.66
C ALA A 851 -4.86 -36.11 17.01
N THR A 852 -4.05 -37.05 16.52
CA THR A 852 -2.60 -37.13 16.77
C THR A 852 -1.84 -37.51 15.50
N ASP A 853 -0.59 -37.04 15.38
CA ASP A 853 0.37 -37.52 14.36
C ASP A 853 1.51 -38.33 14.99
N GLY A 854 2.37 -38.92 14.16
CA GLY A 854 3.55 -39.68 14.61
C GLY A 854 4.72 -38.82 15.13
N ASN A 855 4.59 -37.50 15.05
CA ASN A 855 5.64 -36.52 15.35
C ASN A 855 5.31 -35.67 16.61
N GLY A 856 4.34 -36.10 17.41
CA GLY A 856 3.99 -35.47 18.68
C GLY A 856 2.93 -34.38 18.60
N PHE A 857 2.32 -34.12 17.44
CA PHE A 857 1.16 -33.22 17.35
C PHE A 857 -0.06 -33.84 18.02
N GLN A 858 -0.81 -33.02 18.75
CA GLN A 858 -2.10 -33.39 19.32
C GLN A 858 -3.08 -32.21 19.21
N SER A 859 -4.29 -32.48 18.71
CA SER A 859 -5.40 -31.53 18.70
C SER A 859 -6.69 -32.20 19.14
N THR A 860 -7.58 -31.42 19.75
CA THR A 860 -8.90 -31.87 20.18
C THR A 860 -9.97 -30.94 19.64
N GLY A 861 -11.11 -31.50 19.26
CA GLY A 861 -12.25 -30.71 18.77
C GLY A 861 -13.57 -31.40 19.01
N LYS A 862 -14.64 -30.81 18.45
CA LYS A 862 -16.01 -31.30 18.59
C LYS A 862 -16.77 -31.22 17.27
N PHE A 863 -17.72 -32.13 17.09
CA PHE A 863 -18.68 -32.09 15.99
C PHE A 863 -20.02 -32.66 16.45
N SER A 864 -21.09 -32.34 15.73
CA SER A 864 -22.43 -32.86 16.04
C SER A 864 -23.00 -33.69 14.92
N VAL A 865 -23.69 -34.77 15.31
CA VAL A 865 -24.51 -35.60 14.42
C VAL A 865 -25.96 -35.26 14.71
N VAL A 866 -26.69 -34.84 13.69
CA VAL A 866 -28.12 -34.51 13.78
C VAL A 866 -28.91 -35.38 12.80
N LYS A 867 -30.13 -35.76 13.20
CA LYS A 867 -31.02 -36.54 12.35
C LYS A 867 -31.64 -35.67 11.26
#